data_AF-A0AAV2Z4D8-F1
#
_entry.id   AF-A0AAV2Z4D8-F1
#
_cell.length_a   1.000
_cell.length_b   1.000
_cell.length_c   1.000
_cell.angle_alpha   90.00
_cell.angle_beta   90.00
_cell.angle_gamma   90.00
#
_symmetry.space_group_name_H-M   'P 1'
#
loop_
_entity.id
_entity.type
_entity.pdbx_description
1 polymer ?
#
loop_
_entity_poly.entity_id
_entity_poly.type
_entity_poly.pdbx_seq_one_letter_code
_entity_poly.pdbx_strand_id
1 'polypeptide(L)'
;MAPTAAAATAEASSPRMALSITYDILTLLVLLGLDVRDLWYKIQWIGPGDAFAFTATGVDVLEQQQLVPNLTLPLSTGAMVVRNSGWTSMLTTCAGIQSFGSPFFLHALNSNCSLPGIASHTTAILPKLIISGGVRVDSMAWAACKMLFAHRKPPLCHETVVADFLDRYHFSAEALAPDQYVAPLTDAEGELLELLDVISKSVPLYATTCFEGFEYRGPGVYSAHVFGCASPTIYASAFVGHYATGFKDLHNDKAWLTLDDLNFMGLRFEIRQNVISVFNVDQIDSANGPTLQLQHTTLTNFSSTGFLYSVMLAIDVLLLYVHASSWLEIAQLILQPLWTTTPRNGGTPEEGEGLFEIEDYSTFFTCSLYRSTPVVLLTIASQLLSWVLVIPNAVIWTWNESAYGRMQAMMSTIRFWLLVLLSFNQLWDVVVYINERLAYRFARRTYITSLEMLAVTVLATYLFRDQLFAISEVKYALEHQRHLDSHAFADHLAFGNAYNEAIEHLLSTPTHILAVVYRPLVSILLLALALVLAVLIVRFLYFSFKFRHRRRLQVVQSPARSRDRDTATVVAAMDPPYERLPLEDLLDVPIRARSIVRGRIELERMVDGELYLRPPQYLEHGVMVESGKFMRIRRGFYNVLQTKLDVEEDAAKSSHRQGSVRNRKHSAVSLHRSKSSLSTILR
;
A
#
# COMPACT_ATOMS: atom_id res chain seq x y z
N MET A 1 -60.69 22.90 22.34
CA MET A 1 -59.40 22.29 22.72
C MET A 1 -59.17 21.08 21.83
N ALA A 2 -58.37 21.26 20.79
CA ALA A 2 -57.83 20.19 19.97
C ALA A 2 -56.38 20.60 19.66
N PRO A 3 -55.38 19.74 19.94
CA PRO A 3 -54.00 20.09 19.63
C PRO A 3 -53.76 19.95 18.13
N THR A 4 -53.14 20.97 17.55
CA THR A 4 -52.77 21.10 16.15
C THR A 4 -51.72 20.05 15.77
N ALA A 5 -52.00 19.29 14.71
CA ALA A 5 -51.17 18.23 14.13
C ALA A 5 -49.81 18.70 13.55
N ALA A 6 -49.44 19.97 13.72
CA ALA A 6 -48.18 20.54 13.24
C ALA A 6 -47.00 20.29 14.19
N ALA A 7 -47.24 19.91 15.45
CA ALA A 7 -46.17 19.67 16.43
C ALA A 7 -45.57 18.26 16.38
N ALA A 8 -46.26 17.29 15.75
CA ALA A 8 -45.86 15.88 15.78
C ALA A 8 -44.86 15.48 14.66
N THR A 9 -44.62 16.34 13.67
CA THR A 9 -43.68 16.07 12.56
C THR A 9 -42.27 16.60 12.82
N ALA A 10 -42.08 17.48 13.81
CA ALA A 10 -40.78 18.07 14.13
C ALA A 10 -39.88 17.17 15.01
N GLU A 11 -40.44 16.26 15.81
CA GLU A 11 -39.65 15.37 16.69
C GLU A 11 -39.13 14.10 16.00
N ALA A 12 -39.67 13.71 14.85
CA ALA A 12 -39.31 12.46 14.17
C ALA A 12 -38.07 12.56 13.23
N SER A 13 -37.60 13.78 12.93
CA SER A 13 -36.47 14.03 12.01
C SER A 13 -35.10 14.11 12.69
N SER A 14 -35.04 14.37 14.01
CA SER A 14 -33.77 14.58 14.72
C SER A 14 -32.86 13.34 14.89
N PRO A 15 -33.36 12.09 15.13
CA PRO A 15 -32.46 10.96 15.40
C PRO A 15 -31.80 10.42 14.13
N ARG A 16 -32.47 10.50 12.98
CA ARG A 16 -31.89 10.09 11.68
C ARG A 16 -30.80 11.05 11.22
N MET A 17 -30.97 12.34 11.49
CA MET A 17 -30.01 13.39 11.17
C MET A 17 -28.75 13.26 12.03
N ALA A 18 -28.91 13.08 13.35
CA ALA A 18 -27.79 12.82 14.26
C ALA A 18 -27.01 11.55 13.86
N LEU A 19 -27.73 10.47 13.47
CA LEU A 19 -27.11 9.23 12.99
C LEU A 19 -26.29 9.43 11.72
N SER A 20 -26.79 10.18 10.74
CA SER A 20 -26.07 10.45 9.47
C SER A 20 -24.82 11.30 9.68
N ILE A 21 -24.90 12.34 10.51
CA ILE A 21 -23.74 13.18 10.84
C ILE A 21 -22.69 12.36 11.61
N THR A 22 -23.13 11.52 12.54
CA THR A 22 -22.24 10.62 13.29
C THR A 22 -21.52 9.64 12.37
N TYR A 23 -22.24 9.06 11.39
CA TYR A 23 -21.65 8.16 10.39
C TYR A 23 -20.58 8.84 9.52
N ASP A 24 -20.85 10.07 9.09
CA ASP A 24 -19.93 10.87 8.29
C ASP A 24 -18.65 11.24 9.07
N ILE A 25 -18.81 11.68 10.33
CA ILE A 25 -17.67 11.98 11.21
C ILE A 25 -16.85 10.71 11.47
N LEU A 26 -17.51 9.58 11.75
CA LEU A 26 -16.85 8.30 11.96
C LEU A 26 -16.06 7.88 10.71
N THR A 27 -16.66 8.01 9.53
CA THR A 27 -16.01 7.67 8.26
C THR A 27 -14.77 8.54 8.02
N LEU A 28 -14.85 9.83 8.33
CA LEU A 28 -13.70 10.72 8.25
C LEU A 28 -12.60 10.39 9.25
N LEU A 29 -12.95 10.13 10.50
CA LEU A 29 -11.98 9.72 11.52
C LEU A 29 -11.28 8.42 11.13
N VAL A 30 -12.02 7.49 10.51
CA VAL A 30 -11.44 6.27 9.96
C VAL A 30 -10.47 6.58 8.81
N LEU A 31 -10.86 7.40 7.84
CA LEU A 31 -9.98 7.77 6.71
C LEU A 31 -8.72 8.51 7.19
N LEU A 32 -8.86 9.49 8.08
CA LEU A 32 -7.73 10.21 8.67
C LEU A 32 -6.86 9.27 9.51
N GLY A 33 -7.49 8.37 10.28
CA GLY A 33 -6.79 7.35 11.05
C GLY A 33 -5.99 6.40 10.16
N LEU A 34 -6.50 6.05 8.99
CA LEU A 34 -5.76 5.25 7.99
C LEU A 34 -4.56 6.02 7.44
N ASP A 35 -4.68 7.31 7.17
CA ASP A 35 -3.57 8.16 6.69
C ASP A 35 -2.49 8.37 7.76
N VAL A 36 -2.89 8.64 9.00
CA VAL A 36 -1.96 8.78 10.14
C VAL A 36 -1.26 7.44 10.42
N ARG A 37 -1.99 6.33 10.38
CA ARG A 37 -1.40 4.99 10.58
C ARG A 37 -0.41 4.65 9.47
N ASP A 38 -0.70 5.00 8.22
CA ASP A 38 0.22 4.78 7.09
C ASP A 38 1.51 5.59 7.25
N LEU A 39 1.40 6.87 7.61
CA LEU A 39 2.56 7.71 7.87
C LEU A 39 3.36 7.18 9.08
N TRP A 40 2.68 6.78 10.16
CA TRP A 40 3.32 6.15 11.31
C TRP A 40 4.09 4.89 10.90
N TYR A 41 3.49 4.04 10.08
CA TYR A 41 4.09 2.81 9.60
C TYR A 41 5.34 3.07 8.75
N LYS A 42 5.29 4.05 7.84
CA LYS A 42 6.47 4.49 7.09
C LYS A 42 7.55 5.05 8.02
N ILE A 43 7.17 5.82 9.04
CA ILE A 43 8.14 6.37 10.00
C ILE A 43 8.88 5.26 10.77
N GLN A 44 8.23 4.14 11.08
CA GLN A 44 8.87 3.00 11.74
C GLN A 44 9.98 2.34 10.89
N TRP A 45 9.96 2.55 9.57
CA TRP A 45 10.96 2.02 8.64
C TRP A 45 12.04 3.06 8.31
N ILE A 46 12.00 4.25 8.91
CA ILE A 46 13.00 5.28 8.66
C ILE A 46 14.32 4.90 9.33
N GLY A 47 15.37 4.85 8.52
CA GLY A 47 16.75 4.98 8.99
C GLY A 47 17.45 3.66 9.30
N PRO A 48 18.76 3.74 9.63
CA PRO A 48 19.63 2.58 9.78
C PRO A 48 19.40 1.82 11.09
N GLY A 49 18.62 2.37 12.03
CA GLY A 49 18.33 1.74 13.31
C GLY A 49 17.40 0.55 13.14
N ASP A 50 17.74 -0.56 13.78
CA ASP A 50 16.93 -1.77 13.71
C ASP A 50 15.78 -1.72 14.72
N ALA A 51 14.55 -1.57 14.22
CA ALA A 51 13.35 -1.47 15.06
C ALA A 51 12.79 -2.84 15.45
N PHE A 52 13.06 -3.89 14.65
CA PHE A 52 12.53 -5.26 14.82
C PHE A 52 11.03 -5.30 15.16
N ALA A 53 10.25 -4.44 14.51
CA ALA A 53 8.86 -4.19 14.86
C ALA A 53 7.91 -5.33 14.48
N PHE A 54 8.37 -6.35 13.75
CA PHE A 54 7.54 -7.42 13.20
C PHE A 54 8.04 -8.79 13.60
N THR A 55 7.13 -9.61 14.10
CA THR A 55 7.41 -11.00 14.46
C THR A 55 6.69 -11.94 13.49
N ALA A 56 7.42 -12.86 12.87
CA ALA A 56 6.86 -13.94 12.07
C ALA A 56 7.24 -15.29 12.69
N THR A 57 6.30 -16.23 12.72
CA THR A 57 6.48 -17.56 13.31
C THR A 57 6.12 -18.60 12.26
N GLY A 58 7.09 -19.46 11.93
CA GLY A 58 6.87 -20.67 11.12
C GLY A 58 6.98 -21.92 11.99
N VAL A 59 6.23 -22.96 11.63
CA VAL A 59 6.20 -24.23 12.34
C VAL A 59 6.39 -25.37 11.36
N ASP A 60 7.51 -26.08 11.49
CA ASP A 60 7.85 -27.22 10.65
C ASP A 60 8.03 -28.49 11.48
N VAL A 61 7.72 -29.64 10.90
CA VAL A 61 7.87 -30.95 11.53
C VAL A 61 8.97 -31.73 10.83
N LEU A 62 9.81 -32.40 11.63
CA LEU A 62 10.91 -33.23 11.13
C LEU A 62 10.37 -34.42 10.33
N GLU A 63 10.89 -34.61 9.12
CA GLU A 63 10.62 -35.80 8.33
C GLU A 63 11.37 -37.03 8.84
N GLN A 64 10.72 -38.20 8.74
CA GLN A 64 11.32 -39.45 9.18
C GLN A 64 12.38 -39.97 8.20
N GLN A 65 12.27 -39.62 6.92
CA GLN A 65 13.18 -40.08 5.88
C GLN A 65 14.36 -39.12 5.73
N GLN A 66 15.55 -39.66 5.45
CA GLN A 66 16.71 -38.85 5.09
C GLN A 66 16.57 -38.36 3.66
N LEU A 67 17.05 -37.15 3.40
CA LEU A 67 17.06 -36.56 2.07
C LEU A 67 18.00 -37.36 1.15
N VAL A 68 17.46 -37.81 0.01
CA VAL A 68 18.24 -38.54 -1.00
C VAL A 68 18.70 -37.56 -2.07
N PRO A 69 20.03 -37.39 -2.26
CA PRO A 69 20.54 -36.48 -3.28
C PRO A 69 20.20 -36.99 -4.68
N ASN A 70 19.76 -36.11 -5.57
CA ASN A 70 19.37 -36.48 -6.95
C ASN A 70 20.61 -36.64 -7.87
N LEU A 71 21.79 -36.18 -7.45
CA LEU A 71 23.02 -36.33 -8.22
C LEU A 71 23.67 -37.70 -7.99
N THR A 72 23.87 -38.44 -9.09
CA THR A 72 24.89 -39.49 -9.17
C THR A 72 26.25 -38.81 -9.32
N LEU A 73 26.97 -38.64 -8.20
CA LEU A 73 28.28 -37.99 -8.17
C LEU A 73 29.28 -38.74 -9.10
N PRO A 74 29.85 -38.12 -10.15
CA PRO A 74 31.11 -38.62 -10.68
C PRO A 74 32.19 -38.27 -9.66
N LEU A 75 32.63 -39.29 -8.91
CA LEU A 75 33.71 -39.25 -7.92
C LEU A 75 35.11 -38.99 -8.53
N SER A 76 35.18 -38.38 -9.72
CA SER A 76 36.42 -38.08 -10.42
C SER A 76 36.90 -36.68 -10.07
N THR A 77 37.97 -36.64 -9.28
CA THR A 77 38.76 -35.47 -8.91
C THR A 77 39.04 -34.56 -10.11
N GLY A 78 38.43 -33.37 -10.14
CA GLY A 78 38.85 -32.26 -11.02
C GLY A 78 37.81 -31.70 -11.97
N ALA A 79 36.62 -32.30 -12.13
CA ALA A 79 35.55 -31.68 -12.92
C ALA A 79 34.73 -30.72 -12.06
N MET A 80 34.74 -29.42 -12.39
CA MET A 80 33.81 -28.43 -11.82
C MET A 80 32.38 -28.76 -12.28
N VAL A 81 31.63 -29.52 -11.48
CA VAL A 81 30.20 -29.70 -11.68
C VAL A 81 29.50 -28.55 -10.97
N VAL A 82 28.99 -27.59 -11.75
CA VAL A 82 28.18 -26.49 -11.21
C VAL A 82 26.83 -27.07 -10.80
N ARG A 83 26.58 -27.17 -9.49
CA ARG A 83 25.26 -27.49 -8.94
C ARG A 83 24.45 -26.22 -8.75
N ASN A 84 23.13 -26.39 -8.67
CA ASN A 84 22.22 -25.27 -8.46
C ASN A 84 22.36 -24.66 -7.05
N SER A 85 22.58 -25.51 -6.03
CA SER A 85 22.84 -25.07 -4.66
C SER A 85 23.98 -25.84 -3.98
N GLY A 86 24.46 -25.28 -2.87
CA GLY A 86 25.47 -25.88 -2.00
C GLY A 86 24.95 -26.97 -1.07
N TRP A 87 23.63 -27.17 -0.95
CA TRP A 87 23.03 -28.10 0.02
C TRP A 87 23.60 -29.52 -0.02
N THR A 88 23.85 -30.06 -1.22
CA THR A 88 24.42 -31.42 -1.36
C THR A 88 25.88 -31.50 -0.89
N SER A 89 26.64 -30.40 -0.91
CA SER A 89 28.03 -30.39 -0.39
C SER A 89 28.10 -30.58 1.11
N MET A 90 27.01 -30.36 1.85
CA MET A 90 26.98 -30.60 3.30
C MET A 90 27.20 -32.07 3.67
N LEU A 91 26.90 -32.99 2.75
CA LEU A 91 27.15 -34.43 2.90
C LEU A 91 28.65 -34.78 2.90
N THR A 92 29.54 -33.82 2.65
CA THR A 92 30.99 -34.01 2.77
C THR A 92 31.43 -34.06 4.23
N THR A 93 30.84 -33.21 5.05
CA THR A 93 31.19 -33.03 6.46
C THR A 93 30.22 -33.73 7.40
N CYS A 94 28.97 -33.93 6.99
CA CYS A 94 27.90 -34.56 7.78
C CYS A 94 27.47 -35.90 7.19
N ALA A 95 27.12 -36.86 8.05
CA ALA A 95 26.77 -38.22 7.64
C ALA A 95 25.39 -38.33 6.97
N GLY A 96 24.45 -37.43 7.29
CA GLY A 96 23.10 -37.44 6.72
C GLY A 96 22.29 -36.22 7.11
N ILE A 97 21.28 -35.91 6.29
CA ILE A 97 20.43 -34.72 6.36
C ILE A 97 18.97 -35.16 6.36
N GLN A 98 18.16 -34.60 7.26
CA GLN A 98 16.69 -34.75 7.31
C GLN A 98 16.05 -33.37 7.22
N SER A 99 15.01 -33.21 6.41
CA SER A 99 14.28 -31.94 6.28
C SER A 99 13.32 -31.73 7.44
N PHE A 100 13.10 -30.46 7.79
CA PHE A 100 11.87 -30.05 8.46
C PHE A 100 10.94 -29.45 7.39
N GLY A 101 9.75 -30.02 7.26
CA GLY A 101 8.77 -29.65 6.23
C GLY A 101 8.95 -30.36 4.88
N SER A 102 7.81 -30.60 4.22
CA SER A 102 7.68 -31.26 2.90
C SER A 102 6.60 -30.57 2.07
N PRO A 103 6.79 -30.28 0.77
CA PRO A 103 8.00 -30.52 -0.05
C PRO A 103 9.04 -29.39 0.04
N PHE A 104 8.69 -28.24 0.63
CA PHE A 104 9.61 -27.12 0.82
C PHE A 104 10.31 -27.25 2.18
N PHE A 105 11.64 -27.13 2.20
CA PHE A 105 12.39 -27.09 3.45
C PHE A 105 13.38 -25.93 3.48
N LEU A 106 13.37 -25.27 4.64
CA LEU A 106 14.30 -24.21 5.02
C LEU A 106 15.28 -24.71 6.09
N HIS A 107 14.78 -25.58 6.96
CA HIS A 107 15.51 -26.13 8.08
C HIS A 107 15.84 -27.59 7.84
N ALA A 108 16.99 -28.02 8.34
CA ALA A 108 17.41 -29.40 8.26
C ALA A 108 18.08 -29.86 9.56
N LEU A 109 17.90 -31.13 9.90
CA LEU A 109 18.64 -31.82 10.95
C LEU A 109 19.78 -32.60 10.30
N ASN A 110 21.00 -32.21 10.62
CA ASN A 110 22.21 -32.89 10.21
C ASN A 110 22.71 -33.82 11.32
N SER A 111 23.22 -34.97 10.92
CA SER A 111 23.76 -35.99 11.82
C SER A 111 25.27 -36.15 11.66
N ASN A 112 25.97 -36.30 12.79
CA ASN A 112 27.41 -36.55 12.88
C ASN A 112 28.25 -35.65 11.95
N CYS A 113 28.17 -34.33 12.15
CA CYS A 113 28.98 -33.37 11.41
C CYS A 113 30.38 -33.25 12.01
N SER A 114 31.40 -33.41 11.17
CA SER A 114 32.81 -33.26 11.55
C SER A 114 33.29 -31.82 11.36
N LEU A 115 34.03 -31.31 12.35
CA LEU A 115 34.75 -30.02 12.29
C LEU A 115 36.24 -30.28 12.51
N PRO A 116 37.10 -29.97 11.52
CA PRO A 116 38.54 -30.16 11.66
C PRO A 116 39.17 -29.06 12.53
N GLY A 117 39.91 -29.44 13.57
CA GLY A 117 40.76 -28.54 14.36
C GLY A 117 42.21 -28.55 13.86
N ILE A 118 42.74 -27.38 13.46
CA ILE A 118 44.10 -27.22 12.94
C ILE A 118 45.17 -27.36 14.04
N ALA A 119 44.98 -26.73 15.19
CA ALA A 119 45.90 -26.70 16.32
C ALA A 119 45.79 -27.93 17.22
N SER A 120 44.58 -28.49 17.38
CA SER A 120 44.36 -29.66 18.24
C SER A 120 44.61 -31.00 17.55
N HIS A 121 44.73 -31.04 16.21
CA HIS A 121 44.75 -32.27 15.39
C HIS A 121 43.58 -33.24 15.68
N THR A 122 42.54 -32.79 16.37
CA THR A 122 41.35 -33.56 16.73
C THR A 122 40.16 -33.03 15.96
N THR A 123 39.37 -33.94 15.39
CA THR A 123 38.09 -33.60 14.74
C THR A 123 36.98 -33.61 15.78
N ALA A 124 36.36 -32.45 16.01
CA ALA A 124 35.14 -32.38 16.81
C ALA A 124 33.96 -32.96 16.01
N ILE A 125 33.07 -33.71 16.66
CA ILE A 125 31.89 -34.30 16.01
C ILE A 125 30.64 -33.76 16.70
N LEU A 126 29.79 -33.06 15.94
CA LEU A 126 28.47 -32.62 16.38
C LEU A 126 27.45 -33.70 16.05
N PRO A 127 26.83 -34.36 17.05
CA PRO A 127 25.97 -35.52 16.81
C PRO A 127 24.66 -35.13 16.12
N LYS A 128 24.06 -34.01 16.53
CA LYS A 128 22.80 -33.47 16.00
C LYS A 128 22.90 -31.96 15.87
N LEU A 129 22.89 -31.48 14.63
CA LEU A 129 22.98 -30.06 14.30
C LEU A 129 21.72 -29.65 13.54
N ILE A 130 20.94 -28.74 14.09
CA ILE A 130 19.80 -28.14 13.38
C ILE A 130 20.32 -26.88 12.68
N ILE A 131 20.05 -26.77 11.37
CA ILE A 131 20.49 -25.66 10.54
C ILE A 131 19.32 -25.00 9.81
N SER A 132 19.51 -23.75 9.39
CA SER A 132 18.59 -22.93 8.62
C SER A 132 19.35 -22.23 7.49
N GLY A 133 18.90 -22.38 6.23
CA GLY A 133 19.54 -21.80 5.04
C GLY A 133 19.34 -20.29 4.85
N GLY A 134 19.09 -19.53 5.93
CA GLY A 134 18.66 -18.13 5.89
C GLY A 134 19.78 -17.09 5.80
N VAL A 135 21.05 -17.48 5.76
CA VAL A 135 22.18 -16.53 5.86
C VAL A 135 22.83 -16.30 4.50
N ARG A 136 23.25 -15.06 4.21
CA ARG A 136 23.99 -14.75 2.98
C ARG A 136 25.49 -15.00 3.12
N VAL A 137 26.12 -15.29 1.99
CA VAL A 137 27.57 -15.55 1.91
C VAL A 137 28.41 -14.29 2.16
N ASP A 138 27.94 -13.10 1.79
CA ASP A 138 28.68 -11.85 1.98
C ASP A 138 28.75 -11.43 3.45
N SER A 139 27.68 -11.66 4.22
CA SER A 139 27.73 -11.44 5.67
C SER A 139 28.66 -12.43 6.37
N MET A 140 28.69 -13.70 5.94
CA MET A 140 29.62 -14.72 6.45
C MET A 140 31.07 -14.36 6.18
N ALA A 141 31.38 -13.95 4.95
CA ALA A 141 32.71 -13.51 4.57
C ALA A 141 33.13 -12.26 5.35
N TRP A 142 32.24 -11.28 5.49
CA TRP A 142 32.49 -10.06 6.26
C TRP A 142 32.82 -10.36 7.73
N ALA A 143 31.99 -11.16 8.41
CA ALA A 143 32.21 -11.50 9.82
C ALA A 143 33.55 -12.23 10.02
N ALA A 144 33.85 -13.20 9.17
CA ALA A 144 35.12 -13.93 9.24
C ALA A 144 36.32 -13.02 9.01
N CYS A 145 36.28 -12.17 7.98
CA CYS A 145 37.31 -11.18 7.67
C CYS A 145 37.48 -10.11 8.76
N LYS A 146 36.41 -9.81 9.52
CA LYS A 146 36.42 -8.81 10.58
C LYS A 146 37.16 -9.32 11.82
N MET A 147 36.99 -10.59 12.18
CA MET A 147 37.65 -11.24 13.34
C MET A 147 39.15 -11.53 13.13
N LEU A 148 39.62 -11.57 11.88
CA LEU A 148 41.03 -11.81 11.54
C LEU A 148 41.89 -10.54 11.65
N PHE A 149 43.14 -10.73 12.11
CA PHE A 149 44.14 -9.67 12.07
C PHE A 149 44.47 -9.25 10.62
N ALA A 150 44.74 -7.96 10.41
CA ALA A 150 44.97 -7.38 9.08
C ALA A 150 46.03 -8.11 8.24
N HIS A 151 47.11 -8.60 8.86
CA HIS A 151 48.20 -9.31 8.17
C HIS A 151 47.88 -10.77 7.81
N ARG A 152 46.74 -11.30 8.26
CA ARG A 152 46.26 -12.68 8.04
C ARG A 152 45.06 -12.74 7.11
N LYS A 153 44.56 -11.59 6.65
CA LYS A 153 43.37 -11.51 5.80
C LYS A 153 43.67 -12.06 4.40
N PRO A 154 42.89 -13.05 3.90
CA PRO A 154 43.02 -13.49 2.51
C PRO A 154 42.55 -12.41 1.52
N PRO A 155 42.88 -12.55 0.22
CA PRO A 155 42.49 -11.58 -0.82
C PRO A 155 41.00 -11.26 -0.86
N LEU A 156 40.14 -12.25 -0.63
CA LEU A 156 38.67 -12.10 -0.57
C LEU A 156 38.22 -10.99 0.40
N CYS A 157 38.95 -10.76 1.50
CA CYS A 157 38.61 -9.71 2.46
C CYS A 157 38.82 -8.28 1.95
N HIS A 158 39.51 -8.13 0.81
CA HIS A 158 39.75 -6.85 0.16
C HIS A 158 38.85 -6.63 -1.07
N GLU A 159 38.03 -7.61 -1.43
CA GLU A 159 37.08 -7.52 -2.53
C GLU A 159 35.81 -6.76 -2.10
N THR A 160 35.09 -6.22 -3.09
CA THR A 160 33.83 -5.46 -2.93
C THR A 160 32.76 -6.22 -2.15
N VAL A 161 32.73 -7.55 -2.25
CA VAL A 161 31.82 -8.42 -1.49
C VAL A 161 31.91 -8.15 0.01
N VAL A 162 33.13 -7.97 0.54
CA VAL A 162 33.41 -7.75 1.97
C VAL A 162 33.67 -6.29 2.31
N ALA A 163 34.44 -5.58 1.48
CA ALA A 163 34.88 -4.21 1.75
C ALA A 163 33.68 -3.25 1.85
N ASP A 164 32.70 -3.40 0.96
CA ASP A 164 31.53 -2.51 0.87
C ASP A 164 30.34 -3.03 1.68
N PHE A 165 30.49 -4.13 2.44
CA PHE A 165 29.37 -4.77 3.16
C PHE A 165 28.62 -3.81 4.09
N LEU A 166 29.34 -3.05 4.91
CA LEU A 166 28.72 -2.12 5.86
C LEU A 166 27.97 -0.99 5.15
N ASP A 167 28.57 -0.45 4.09
CA ASP A 167 27.98 0.64 3.30
C ASP A 167 26.77 0.14 2.50
N ARG A 168 26.86 -1.06 1.91
CA ARG A 168 25.78 -1.72 1.15
C ARG A 168 24.50 -1.87 1.96
N TYR A 169 24.64 -2.29 3.21
CA TYR A 169 23.49 -2.50 4.08
C TYR A 169 23.27 -1.35 5.06
N HIS A 170 23.99 -0.23 4.98
CA HIS A 170 23.89 0.88 5.94
C HIS A 170 24.00 0.43 7.41
N PHE A 171 24.87 -0.54 7.69
CA PHE A 171 25.17 -0.96 9.06
C PHE A 171 26.19 0.00 9.69
N SER A 172 26.03 0.28 10.98
CA SER A 172 27.06 1.01 11.72
C SER A 172 28.33 0.16 11.86
N ALA A 173 29.50 0.77 11.68
CA ALA A 173 30.77 0.09 11.86
C ALA A 173 30.94 -0.33 13.32
N GLU A 174 30.74 -1.62 13.58
CA GLU A 174 30.98 -2.20 14.91
C GLU A 174 32.49 -2.31 15.17
N ALA A 175 32.92 -1.70 16.28
CA ALA A 175 34.29 -1.81 16.75
C ALA A 175 34.42 -3.11 17.55
N LEU A 176 35.20 -4.06 17.04
CA LEU A 176 35.52 -5.28 17.78
C LEU A 176 36.36 -4.93 19.00
N ALA A 177 35.99 -5.51 20.14
CA ALA A 177 36.83 -5.48 21.32
C ALA A 177 38.10 -6.34 21.09
N PRO A 178 39.25 -6.02 21.72
CA PRO A 178 40.52 -6.72 21.46
C PRO A 178 40.48 -8.23 21.69
N ASP A 179 39.60 -8.70 22.56
CA ASP A 179 39.34 -10.09 22.94
C ASP A 179 38.49 -10.86 21.92
N GLN A 180 37.79 -10.16 21.02
CA GLN A 180 37.03 -10.79 19.94
C GLN A 180 37.88 -11.09 18.70
N TYR A 181 39.11 -10.58 18.64
CA TYR A 181 40.06 -10.96 17.60
C TYR A 181 40.58 -12.37 17.83
N VAL A 182 40.59 -13.17 16.77
CA VAL A 182 41.07 -14.54 16.85
C VAL A 182 42.59 -14.55 16.83
N ALA A 183 43.19 -15.17 17.85
CA ALA A 183 44.64 -15.32 17.94
C ALA A 183 45.18 -16.18 16.77
N PRO A 184 46.33 -15.82 16.17
CA PRO A 184 46.91 -16.59 15.08
C PRO A 184 47.27 -18.02 15.50
N LEU A 185 47.20 -18.95 14.54
CA LEU A 185 47.53 -20.37 14.67
C LEU A 185 46.67 -21.13 15.70
N THR A 186 45.45 -20.66 15.94
CA THR A 186 44.47 -21.34 16.78
C THR A 186 43.45 -22.11 15.94
N ASP A 187 42.74 -23.06 16.57
CA ASP A 187 41.63 -23.78 15.92
C ASP A 187 40.55 -22.80 15.42
N ALA A 188 40.31 -21.71 16.15
CA ALA A 188 39.40 -20.65 15.74
C ALA A 188 39.87 -19.92 14.47
N GLU A 189 41.19 -19.70 14.27
CA GLU A 189 41.70 -19.13 13.01
C GLU A 189 41.48 -20.13 11.88
N GLY A 190 41.65 -21.42 12.17
CA GLY A 190 41.41 -22.50 11.21
C GLY A 190 39.99 -22.54 10.69
N GLU A 191 38.98 -22.48 11.57
CA GLU A 191 37.56 -22.42 11.18
C GLU A 191 37.30 -21.25 10.22
N LEU A 192 37.80 -20.05 10.55
CA LEU A 192 37.58 -18.84 9.75
C LEU A 192 38.24 -18.93 8.38
N LEU A 193 39.49 -19.44 8.31
CA LEU A 193 40.21 -19.56 7.05
C LEU A 193 39.62 -20.66 6.16
N GLU A 194 39.14 -21.76 6.73
CA GLU A 194 38.45 -22.81 5.97
C GLU A 194 37.13 -22.31 5.37
N LEU A 195 36.34 -21.54 6.15
CA LEU A 195 35.14 -20.90 5.63
C LEU A 195 35.45 -19.94 4.47
N LEU A 196 36.46 -19.08 4.63
CA LEU A 196 36.86 -18.14 3.59
C LEU A 196 37.42 -18.85 2.35
N ASP A 197 38.11 -19.98 2.52
CA ASP A 197 38.58 -20.81 1.40
C ASP A 197 37.41 -21.40 0.61
N VAL A 198 36.41 -21.98 1.28
CA VAL A 198 35.18 -22.49 0.64
C VAL A 198 34.45 -21.37 -0.10
N ILE A 199 34.28 -20.19 0.51
CA ILE A 199 33.61 -19.05 -0.12
C ILE A 199 34.39 -18.57 -1.35
N SER A 200 35.70 -18.38 -1.23
CA SER A 200 36.55 -17.87 -2.32
C SER A 200 36.57 -18.75 -3.57
N LYS A 201 36.36 -20.06 -3.40
CA LYS A 201 36.32 -21.02 -4.50
C LYS A 201 34.90 -21.33 -5.00
N SER A 202 33.88 -20.76 -4.37
CA SER A 202 32.48 -20.97 -4.75
C SER A 202 32.07 -20.00 -5.85
N VAL A 203 31.80 -20.54 -7.04
CA VAL A 203 31.40 -19.72 -8.21
C VAL A 203 30.19 -20.37 -8.88
N PRO A 204 29.05 -19.68 -9.03
CA PRO A 204 28.76 -18.31 -8.61
C PRO A 204 28.36 -18.22 -7.13
N LEU A 205 28.57 -17.04 -6.52
CA LEU A 205 28.25 -16.80 -5.10
C LEU A 205 26.74 -16.93 -4.78
N TYR A 206 25.85 -16.61 -5.72
CA TYR A 206 24.40 -16.73 -5.52
C TYR A 206 23.92 -18.18 -5.39
N ALA A 207 24.72 -19.16 -5.80
CA ALA A 207 24.42 -20.59 -5.65
C ALA A 207 25.04 -21.18 -4.37
N THR A 208 25.82 -20.39 -3.63
CA THR A 208 26.41 -20.81 -2.35
C THR A 208 25.33 -20.81 -1.28
N THR A 209 25.22 -21.91 -0.53
CA THR A 209 24.24 -22.04 0.54
C THR A 209 24.95 -21.82 1.87
N CYS A 210 24.61 -20.75 2.58
CA CYS A 210 25.09 -20.51 3.92
C CYS A 210 23.97 -20.69 4.94
N PHE A 211 24.34 -21.13 6.13
CA PHE A 211 23.40 -21.54 7.14
C PHE A 211 23.80 -21.05 8.54
N GLU A 212 22.79 -20.86 9.36
CA GLU A 212 22.90 -20.67 10.80
C GLU A 212 22.30 -21.89 11.52
N GLY A 213 22.82 -22.24 12.68
CA GLY A 213 22.39 -23.45 13.36
C GLY A 213 22.87 -23.56 14.80
N PHE A 214 22.44 -24.64 15.44
CA PHE A 214 22.75 -24.93 16.83
C PHE A 214 22.80 -26.44 17.09
N GLU A 215 23.64 -26.85 18.04
CA GLU A 215 23.68 -28.23 18.51
C GLU A 215 22.40 -28.56 19.31
N TYR A 216 21.67 -29.59 18.89
CA TYR A 216 20.45 -30.02 19.56
C TYR A 216 20.76 -30.88 20.79
N ARG A 217 20.42 -30.37 21.98
CA ARG A 217 20.65 -31.02 23.28
C ARG A 217 19.37 -31.44 24.02
N GLY A 218 18.21 -31.30 23.39
CA GLY A 218 16.88 -31.60 23.95
C GLY A 218 15.84 -30.52 23.61
N PRO A 219 14.56 -30.70 24.00
CA PRO A 219 13.53 -29.68 23.78
C PRO A 219 13.84 -28.37 24.51
N GLY A 220 13.53 -27.25 23.87
CA GLY A 220 13.76 -25.92 24.45
C GLY A 220 14.04 -24.84 23.41
N VAL A 221 14.37 -23.65 23.92
CA VAL A 221 14.66 -22.46 23.11
C VAL A 221 16.16 -22.35 22.83
N TYR A 222 16.50 -22.21 21.57
CA TYR A 222 17.86 -22.12 21.06
C TYR A 222 18.06 -20.84 20.24
N SER A 223 19.32 -20.39 20.23
CA SER A 223 19.81 -19.36 19.32
C SER A 223 20.94 -19.94 18.49
N ALA A 224 21.07 -19.44 17.25
CA ALA A 224 22.17 -19.83 16.38
C ALA A 224 23.52 -19.51 17.03
N HIS A 225 24.46 -20.45 16.94
CA HIS A 225 25.84 -20.29 17.41
C HIS A 225 26.85 -21.01 16.52
N VAL A 226 26.39 -21.94 15.69
CA VAL A 226 27.18 -22.57 14.62
C VAL A 226 26.71 -21.98 13.29
N PHE A 227 27.65 -21.62 12.45
CA PHE A 227 27.41 -21.07 11.13
C PHE A 227 28.25 -21.82 10.11
N GLY A 228 27.93 -21.69 8.83
CA GLY A 228 28.75 -22.30 7.80
C GLY A 228 28.24 -22.04 6.40
N CYS A 229 29.03 -22.45 5.42
CA CYS A 229 28.70 -22.34 4.01
C CYS A 229 29.08 -23.62 3.26
N ALA A 230 28.32 -23.92 2.23
CA ALA A 230 28.50 -25.07 1.37
C ALA A 230 28.59 -24.62 -0.09
N SER A 231 29.61 -25.10 -0.80
CA SER A 231 29.92 -24.66 -2.15
C SER A 231 29.05 -25.37 -3.21
N PRO A 232 28.58 -24.68 -4.26
CA PRO A 232 27.86 -25.32 -5.37
C PRO A 232 28.82 -26.02 -6.36
N THR A 233 30.04 -25.51 -6.52
CA THR A 233 31.03 -26.02 -7.48
C THR A 233 31.96 -27.06 -6.89
N ILE A 234 32.40 -26.83 -5.65
CA ILE A 234 33.30 -27.73 -4.96
C ILE A 234 32.48 -28.60 -4.02
N TYR A 235 32.79 -29.89 -3.98
CA TYR A 235 32.20 -30.81 -3.02
C TYR A 235 32.86 -30.60 -1.65
N ALA A 236 32.60 -29.44 -1.03
CA ALA A 236 33.12 -29.04 0.27
C ALA A 236 32.14 -28.10 1.01
N SER A 237 32.15 -28.19 2.34
CA SER A 237 31.46 -27.30 3.25
C SER A 237 32.34 -27.03 4.47
N ALA A 238 32.16 -25.85 5.07
CA ALA A 238 32.90 -25.42 6.25
C ALA A 238 31.94 -24.94 7.34
N PHE A 239 32.34 -25.14 8.60
CA PHE A 239 31.61 -24.70 9.79
C PHE A 239 32.46 -23.76 10.64
N VAL A 240 31.81 -22.80 11.29
CA VAL A 240 32.42 -21.80 12.17
C VAL A 240 31.55 -21.62 13.41
N GLY A 241 32.17 -21.32 14.54
CA GLY A 241 31.48 -20.92 15.77
C GLY A 241 31.59 -21.95 16.90
N HIS A 242 32.21 -23.10 16.64
CA HIS A 242 32.55 -24.04 17.72
C HIS A 242 33.77 -23.53 18.50
N TYR A 243 34.85 -23.15 17.78
CA TYR A 243 36.02 -22.50 18.37
C TYR A 243 35.93 -20.97 18.29
N ALA A 244 35.47 -20.42 17.16
CA ALA A 244 35.32 -18.97 16.96
C ALA A 244 33.99 -18.43 17.54
N THR A 245 33.78 -18.55 18.85
CA THR A 245 32.49 -18.26 19.50
C THR A 245 31.98 -16.82 19.31
N GLY A 246 32.89 -15.84 19.18
CA GLY A 246 32.54 -14.44 18.90
C GLY A 246 31.89 -14.20 17.53
N PHE A 247 31.92 -15.19 16.63
CA PHE A 247 31.28 -15.10 15.30
C PHE A 247 29.76 -14.91 15.41
N LYS A 248 29.15 -15.50 16.45
CA LYS A 248 27.72 -15.34 16.75
C LYS A 248 27.33 -13.89 16.97
N ASP A 249 28.15 -13.12 17.69
CA ASP A 249 27.81 -11.75 18.08
C ASP A 249 27.78 -10.84 16.83
N LEU A 250 28.73 -11.02 15.92
CA LEU A 250 28.76 -10.30 14.64
C LEU A 250 27.59 -10.66 13.72
N HIS A 251 27.09 -11.90 13.79
CA HIS A 251 25.98 -12.39 12.96
C HIS A 251 24.60 -12.22 13.58
N ASN A 252 24.54 -11.88 14.88
CA ASN A 252 23.30 -11.47 15.51
C ASN A 252 22.72 -10.32 14.66
N ASP A 253 21.41 -10.36 14.35
CA ASP A 253 20.68 -9.46 13.44
C ASP A 253 20.89 -9.58 11.92
N LYS A 254 21.71 -10.51 11.42
CA LYS A 254 22.07 -10.58 9.98
C LYS A 254 21.49 -11.79 9.25
N ALA A 255 20.53 -12.49 9.87
CA ALA A 255 19.79 -13.53 9.18
C ALA A 255 18.83 -12.91 8.16
N TRP A 256 18.52 -13.65 7.09
CA TRP A 256 17.57 -13.26 6.04
C TRP A 256 17.84 -11.90 5.41
N LEU A 257 19.11 -11.51 5.37
CA LEU A 257 19.54 -10.23 4.85
C LEU A 257 19.13 -10.10 3.36
N THR A 258 18.36 -9.10 2.99
CA THR A 258 18.08 -8.75 1.59
C THR A 258 18.20 -7.25 1.39
N LEU A 259 18.47 -6.84 0.15
CA LEU A 259 18.57 -5.42 -0.22
C LEU A 259 17.81 -5.20 -1.52
N ASP A 260 16.67 -4.53 -1.43
CA ASP A 260 15.91 -4.10 -2.59
C ASP A 260 16.34 -2.68 -2.99
N ASP A 261 17.13 -2.55 -4.06
CA ASP A 261 17.44 -1.24 -4.66
C ASP A 261 16.56 -1.00 -5.89
N LEU A 262 15.65 -0.04 -5.78
CA LEU A 262 14.87 0.47 -6.89
C LEU A 262 15.37 1.85 -7.29
N ASN A 263 16.00 1.91 -8.46
CA ASN A 263 16.57 3.12 -9.02
C ASN A 263 15.75 3.61 -10.21
N PHE A 264 15.10 4.76 -10.04
CA PHE A 264 14.35 5.47 -11.07
C PHE A 264 15.11 6.72 -11.50
N MET A 265 15.67 6.69 -12.72
CA MET A 265 16.37 7.84 -13.32
C MET A 265 17.49 8.42 -12.43
N GLY A 266 18.19 7.57 -11.67
CA GLY A 266 19.26 7.97 -10.75
C GLY A 266 18.80 8.27 -9.33
N LEU A 267 17.50 8.24 -9.06
CA LEU A 267 16.94 8.39 -7.72
C LEU A 267 16.69 7.01 -7.11
N ARG A 268 17.31 6.74 -5.96
CA ARG A 268 17.24 5.44 -5.29
C ARG A 268 16.14 5.37 -4.24
N PHE A 269 15.58 4.18 -4.12
CA PHE A 269 14.70 3.72 -3.05
C PHE A 269 15.26 2.37 -2.60
N GLU A 270 15.83 2.31 -1.41
CA GLU A 270 16.51 1.13 -0.89
C GLU A 270 15.71 0.57 0.28
N ILE A 271 15.46 -0.75 0.29
CA ILE A 271 14.86 -1.47 1.42
C ILE A 271 15.81 -2.56 1.86
N ARG A 272 16.31 -2.47 3.09
CA ARG A 272 17.04 -3.54 3.77
C ARG A 272 16.06 -4.37 4.58
N GLN A 273 16.12 -5.68 4.42
CA GLN A 273 15.51 -6.64 5.34
C GLN A 273 16.61 -7.29 6.16
N ASN A 274 16.44 -7.37 7.48
CA ASN A 274 17.35 -8.12 8.36
C ASN A 274 16.58 -8.71 9.54
N VAL A 275 17.06 -9.83 10.10
CA VAL A 275 16.26 -10.67 11.00
C VAL A 275 17.09 -11.24 12.14
N ILE A 276 16.46 -11.35 13.31
CA ILE A 276 16.94 -12.17 14.43
C ILE A 276 16.15 -13.48 14.45
N SER A 277 16.86 -14.61 14.34
CA SER A 277 16.28 -15.95 14.38
C SER A 277 16.29 -16.53 15.80
N VAL A 278 15.12 -16.98 16.25
CA VAL A 278 14.95 -17.73 17.51
C VAL A 278 14.28 -19.05 17.19
N PHE A 279 14.84 -20.14 17.70
CA PHE A 279 14.36 -21.49 17.43
C PHE A 279 13.77 -22.08 18.71
N ASN A 280 12.54 -22.58 18.66
CA ASN A 280 11.96 -23.38 19.73
C ASN A 280 11.75 -24.81 19.22
N VAL A 281 12.33 -25.79 19.91
CA VAL A 281 12.23 -27.20 19.53
C VAL A 281 11.36 -27.93 20.54
N ASP A 282 10.26 -28.47 20.07
CA ASP A 282 9.32 -29.25 20.86
C ASP A 282 9.27 -30.70 20.34
N GLN A 283 8.92 -31.63 21.22
CA GLN A 283 8.73 -33.04 20.86
C GLN A 283 7.23 -33.32 20.85
N ILE A 284 6.68 -33.70 19.69
CA ILE A 284 5.28 -34.08 19.54
C ILE A 284 5.18 -35.59 19.37
N ASP A 285 4.19 -36.21 20.01
CA ASP A 285 3.79 -37.58 19.71
C ASP A 285 2.98 -37.63 18.41
N SER A 286 3.57 -38.19 17.35
CA SER A 286 2.89 -38.44 16.07
C SER A 286 2.44 -39.90 15.98
N ALA A 287 1.57 -40.22 15.01
CA ALA A 287 1.04 -41.57 14.79
C ALA A 287 2.15 -42.62 14.56
N ASN A 288 3.32 -42.18 14.08
CA ASN A 288 4.49 -43.02 13.79
C ASN A 288 5.59 -42.94 14.87
N GLY A 289 5.25 -42.45 16.07
CA GLY A 289 6.19 -42.23 17.18
C GLY A 289 6.51 -40.75 17.43
N PRO A 290 7.36 -40.45 18.43
CA PRO A 290 7.73 -39.07 18.74
C PRO A 290 8.52 -38.44 17.60
N THR A 291 8.07 -37.29 17.13
CA THR A 291 8.69 -36.47 16.09
C THR A 291 9.08 -35.11 16.65
N LEU A 292 10.12 -34.50 16.08
CA LEU A 292 10.54 -33.15 16.48
C LEU A 292 9.74 -32.11 15.69
N GLN A 293 9.30 -31.08 16.40
CA GLN A 293 8.69 -29.88 15.84
C GLN A 293 9.64 -28.71 16.07
N LEU A 294 9.90 -27.96 15.01
CA LEU A 294 10.71 -26.77 15.03
C LEU A 294 9.81 -25.56 14.79
N GLN A 295 9.70 -24.69 15.79
CA GLN A 295 9.09 -23.38 15.64
C GLN A 295 10.18 -22.34 15.44
N HIS A 296 10.24 -21.75 14.25
CA HIS A 296 11.18 -20.68 13.91
C HIS A 296 10.49 -19.33 14.06
N THR A 297 10.89 -18.58 15.09
CA THR A 297 10.42 -17.21 15.32
C THR A 297 11.45 -16.23 14.77
N THR A 298 11.03 -15.39 13.84
CA THR A 298 11.85 -14.36 13.21
C THR A 298 11.39 -12.98 13.66
N LEU A 299 12.29 -12.22 14.27
CA LEU A 299 12.09 -10.80 14.53
C LEU A 299 12.64 -10.06 13.31
N THR A 300 11.74 -9.61 12.45
CA THR A 300 12.09 -8.98 11.17
C THR A 300 12.14 -7.46 11.29
N ASN A 301 13.17 -6.87 10.69
CA ASN A 301 13.34 -5.45 10.54
C ASN A 301 13.33 -5.07 9.05
N PHE A 302 12.63 -3.98 8.74
CA PHE A 302 12.67 -3.35 7.43
C PHE A 302 13.17 -1.92 7.61
N SER A 303 14.30 -1.61 7.00
CA SER A 303 14.88 -0.27 6.97
C SER A 303 14.78 0.25 5.54
N SER A 304 14.11 1.39 5.36
CA SER A 304 13.94 2.05 4.08
C SER A 304 14.75 3.35 4.04
N THR A 305 15.55 3.53 2.99
CA THR A 305 16.38 4.71 2.78
C THR A 305 16.34 5.18 1.32
N GLY A 306 16.97 6.33 1.05
CA GLY A 306 17.05 6.92 -0.29
C GLY A 306 16.22 8.18 -0.49
N PHE A 307 16.50 8.86 -1.60
CA PHE A 307 15.88 10.14 -1.93
C PHE A 307 14.38 9.99 -2.22
N LEU A 308 13.99 8.95 -2.98
CA LEU A 308 12.58 8.72 -3.32
C LEU A 308 11.74 8.43 -2.08
N TYR A 309 12.31 7.71 -1.10
CA TYR A 309 11.66 7.44 0.17
C TYR A 309 11.41 8.73 0.96
N SER A 310 12.42 9.61 1.02
CA SER A 310 12.32 10.91 1.68
C SER A 310 11.28 11.81 1.02
N VAL A 311 11.24 11.83 -0.32
CA VAL A 311 10.23 12.58 -1.11
C VAL A 311 8.83 12.03 -0.85
N MET A 312 8.65 10.70 -0.81
CA MET A 312 7.37 10.07 -0.48
C MET A 312 6.85 10.53 0.89
N LEU A 313 7.69 10.50 1.93
CA LEU A 313 7.33 10.96 3.27
C LEU A 313 6.95 12.45 3.28
N ALA A 314 7.72 13.30 2.60
CA ALA A 314 7.43 14.73 2.52
C ALA A 314 6.08 15.01 1.83
N ILE A 315 5.78 14.28 0.74
CA ILE A 315 4.50 14.39 0.05
C ILE A 315 3.35 13.92 0.95
N ASP A 316 3.52 12.81 1.68
CA ASP A 316 2.48 12.31 2.59
C ASP A 316 2.20 13.27 3.75
N VAL A 317 3.22 13.87 4.35
CA VAL A 317 3.06 14.90 5.39
C VAL A 317 2.33 16.12 4.83
N LEU A 318 2.70 16.58 3.63
CA LEU A 318 2.04 17.70 2.96
C LEU A 318 0.57 17.38 2.65
N LEU A 319 0.28 16.20 2.09
CA LEU A 319 -1.07 15.74 1.81
C LEU A 319 -1.89 15.66 3.10
N LEU A 320 -1.35 15.07 4.17
CA LEU A 320 -2.02 15.00 5.47
C LEU A 320 -2.35 16.39 6.02
N TYR A 321 -1.42 17.33 5.93
CA TYR A 321 -1.65 18.72 6.33
C TYR A 321 -2.74 19.40 5.49
N VAL A 322 -2.72 19.23 4.17
CA VAL A 322 -3.74 19.81 3.26
C VAL A 322 -5.11 19.17 3.53
N HIS A 323 -5.18 17.85 3.74
CA HIS A 323 -6.43 17.16 4.11
C HIS A 323 -6.95 17.63 5.47
N ALA A 324 -6.10 17.71 6.50
CA ALA A 324 -6.48 18.16 7.83
C ALA A 324 -6.93 19.63 7.84
N SER A 325 -6.21 20.52 7.15
CA SER A 325 -6.57 21.95 7.06
C SER A 325 -7.88 22.18 6.31
N SER A 326 -8.12 21.41 5.24
CA SER A 326 -9.36 21.45 4.49
C SER A 326 -10.54 20.88 5.27
N TRP A 327 -10.31 19.82 6.05
CA TRP A 327 -11.32 19.30 6.96
C TRP A 327 -11.68 20.29 8.06
N LEU A 328 -10.68 20.94 8.67
CA LEU A 328 -10.90 21.97 9.69
C LEU A 328 -11.73 23.15 9.14
N GLU A 329 -11.49 23.54 7.88
CA GLU A 329 -12.28 24.57 7.19
C GLU A 329 -13.75 24.15 7.00
N ILE A 330 -14.01 22.91 6.56
CA ILE A 330 -15.38 22.37 6.44
C ILE A 330 -16.04 22.27 7.81
N ALA A 331 -15.32 21.77 8.82
CA ALA A 331 -15.84 21.61 10.17
C ALA A 331 -16.25 22.98 10.76
N GLN A 332 -15.45 24.04 10.54
CA GLN A 332 -15.80 25.39 10.94
C GLN A 332 -17.09 25.88 10.28
N LEU A 333 -17.24 25.67 8.96
CA LEU A 333 -18.45 26.06 8.23
C LEU A 333 -19.73 25.37 8.73
N ILE A 334 -19.62 24.13 9.22
CA ILE A 334 -20.75 23.35 9.74
C ILE A 334 -21.03 23.69 11.21
N LEU A 335 -19.98 23.78 12.05
CA LEU A 335 -20.11 24.02 13.49
C LEU A 335 -20.54 25.46 13.81
N GLN A 336 -20.13 26.43 13.00
CA GLN A 336 -20.47 27.84 13.21
C GLN A 336 -21.99 28.10 13.24
N PRO A 337 -22.81 27.67 12.26
CA PRO A 337 -24.27 27.82 12.32
C PRO A 337 -24.92 26.99 13.43
N LEU A 338 -24.39 25.81 13.76
CA LEU A 338 -24.87 24.97 14.88
C LEU A 338 -24.66 25.63 16.26
N TRP A 339 -23.59 26.42 16.41
CA TRP A 339 -23.33 27.18 17.65
C TRP A 339 -24.12 28.48 17.72
N THR A 340 -24.28 29.21 16.62
CA THR A 340 -25.02 30.48 16.61
C THR A 340 -26.54 30.30 16.73
N THR A 341 -27.06 29.12 16.37
CA THR A 341 -28.49 28.76 16.54
C THR A 341 -28.84 28.22 17.94
N THR A 342 -27.88 28.18 18.88
CA THR A 342 -28.24 27.99 20.29
C THR A 342 -29.11 29.17 20.74
N PRO A 343 -30.34 28.95 21.24
CA PRO A 343 -31.32 30.00 21.44
C PRO A 343 -30.92 30.84 22.64
N ARG A 344 -30.04 31.82 22.44
CA ARG A 344 -29.81 32.87 23.42
C ARG A 344 -30.87 33.95 23.20
N ASN A 345 -31.98 33.78 23.90
CA ASN A 345 -33.14 34.67 24.04
C ASN A 345 -34.13 34.68 22.86
N GLY A 346 -35.20 33.89 22.98
CA GLY A 346 -36.61 34.30 22.81
C GLY A 346 -37.07 35.15 21.61
N GLY A 347 -36.28 35.29 20.55
CA GLY A 347 -36.68 35.95 19.32
C GLY A 347 -37.37 34.95 18.38
N THR A 348 -38.54 35.33 17.87
CA THR A 348 -39.20 34.62 16.76
C THR A 348 -38.22 34.46 15.59
N PRO A 349 -38.12 33.26 14.99
CA PRO A 349 -37.25 33.05 13.84
C PRO A 349 -37.77 33.91 12.69
N GLU A 350 -37.00 34.94 12.29
CA GLU A 350 -37.26 35.64 11.05
C GLU A 350 -37.12 34.64 9.90
N GLU A 351 -38.17 34.50 9.09
CA GLU A 351 -38.35 33.53 8.00
C GLU A 351 -37.36 33.68 6.82
N GLY A 352 -36.25 34.41 6.98
CA GLY A 352 -35.31 34.73 5.89
C GLY A 352 -33.87 34.25 6.07
N GLU A 353 -33.43 33.85 7.27
CA GLU A 353 -32.00 33.54 7.53
C GLU A 353 -31.69 32.05 7.75
N GLY A 354 -32.71 31.18 7.61
CA GLY A 354 -32.60 29.73 7.78
C GLY A 354 -32.33 28.94 6.49
N LEU A 355 -31.76 29.56 5.45
CA LEU A 355 -31.73 29.01 4.07
C LEU A 355 -30.86 27.76 3.86
N PHE A 356 -30.20 27.26 4.90
CA PHE A 356 -29.48 25.99 4.84
C PHE A 356 -30.12 24.99 5.80
N GLU A 357 -31.11 24.24 5.31
CA GLU A 357 -31.63 23.08 6.03
C GLU A 357 -30.49 22.12 6.37
N ILE A 358 -30.39 21.77 7.65
CA ILE A 358 -29.34 20.92 8.22
C ILE A 358 -29.26 19.54 7.51
N GLU A 359 -30.34 19.11 6.84
CA GLU A 359 -30.41 17.88 6.02
C GLU A 359 -29.50 17.86 4.78
N ASP A 360 -29.11 19.03 4.25
CA ASP A 360 -28.16 19.10 3.14
C ASP A 360 -26.71 18.84 3.62
N TYR A 361 -26.42 19.03 4.91
CA TYR A 361 -25.07 18.84 5.48
C TYR A 361 -24.65 17.39 5.71
N SER A 362 -25.60 16.44 5.62
CA SER A 362 -25.37 15.02 5.93
C SER A 362 -24.51 14.25 4.90
N THR A 363 -23.90 14.96 3.96
CA THR A 363 -22.97 14.40 2.96
C THR A 363 -21.73 15.29 2.75
N PHE A 364 -21.62 16.43 3.44
CA PHE A 364 -20.56 17.41 3.21
C PHE A 364 -19.17 16.91 3.58
N PHE A 365 -19.09 16.03 4.58
CA PHE A 365 -17.83 15.42 5.02
C PHE A 365 -17.23 14.45 3.99
N THR A 366 -17.95 14.15 2.90
CA THR A 366 -17.41 13.41 1.73
C THR A 366 -16.84 14.32 0.64
N CYS A 367 -16.83 15.65 0.81
CA CYS A 367 -16.29 16.61 -0.17
C CYS A 367 -14.76 16.51 -0.25
N SER A 368 -14.29 15.60 -1.10
CA SER A 368 -12.87 15.31 -1.27
C SER A 368 -12.10 16.44 -1.97
N LEU A 369 -10.79 16.53 -1.73
CA LEU A 369 -9.86 17.43 -2.42
C LEU A 369 -9.41 16.89 -3.80
N TYR A 370 -9.93 15.73 -4.22
CA TYR A 370 -9.47 14.98 -5.38
C TYR A 370 -9.86 15.57 -6.75
N ARG A 371 -10.40 16.79 -6.77
CA ARG A 371 -10.59 17.60 -7.98
C ARG A 371 -9.54 18.70 -8.15
N SER A 372 -8.76 19.00 -7.10
CA SER A 372 -7.67 19.97 -7.18
C SER A 372 -6.48 19.37 -7.91
N THR A 373 -6.09 19.93 -9.06
CA THR A 373 -4.96 19.44 -9.87
C THR A 373 -3.66 19.19 -9.07
N PRO A 374 -3.17 20.12 -8.23
CA PRO A 374 -1.95 19.87 -7.46
C PRO A 374 -2.11 18.74 -6.45
N VAL A 375 -3.26 18.64 -5.77
CA VAL A 375 -3.52 17.55 -4.82
C VAL A 375 -3.57 16.22 -5.57
N VAL A 376 -4.25 16.16 -6.72
CA VAL A 376 -4.32 14.95 -7.56
C VAL A 376 -2.93 14.49 -7.99
N LEU A 377 -2.07 15.40 -8.47
CA LEU A 377 -0.71 15.06 -8.88
C LEU A 377 0.13 14.54 -7.70
N LEU A 378 0.04 15.21 -6.55
CA LEU A 378 0.73 14.78 -5.33
C LEU A 378 0.20 13.43 -4.82
N THR A 379 -1.11 13.19 -4.87
CA THR A 379 -1.70 11.90 -4.50
C THR A 379 -1.25 10.80 -5.47
N ILE A 380 -1.25 11.03 -6.79
CA ILE A 380 -0.74 10.04 -7.75
C ILE A 380 0.73 9.71 -7.47
N ALA A 381 1.57 10.73 -7.27
CA ALA A 381 2.99 10.54 -6.96
C ALA A 381 3.20 9.77 -5.65
N SER A 382 2.49 10.15 -4.57
CA SER A 382 2.53 9.45 -3.28
C SER A 382 2.12 7.99 -3.41
N GLN A 383 1.02 7.72 -4.12
CA GLN A 383 0.52 6.35 -4.26
C GLN A 383 1.44 5.48 -5.13
N LEU A 384 2.04 6.03 -6.19
CA LEU A 384 3.01 5.29 -7.01
C LEU A 384 4.30 4.99 -6.23
N LEU A 385 4.82 5.95 -5.45
CA LEU A 385 6.00 5.72 -4.62
C LEU A 385 5.69 4.76 -3.47
N SER A 386 4.54 4.91 -2.82
CA SER A 386 4.08 4.04 -1.73
C SER A 386 3.83 2.60 -2.20
N TRP A 387 3.59 2.38 -3.49
CA TRP A 387 3.41 1.02 -4.04
C TRP A 387 4.64 0.15 -3.82
N VAL A 388 5.85 0.72 -3.79
CA VAL A 388 7.09 -0.02 -3.52
C VAL A 388 7.03 -0.73 -2.16
N LEU A 389 6.30 -0.19 -1.19
CA LEU A 389 6.08 -0.81 0.13
C LEU A 389 5.24 -2.10 0.06
N VAL A 390 4.72 -2.48 -1.10
CA VAL A 390 4.13 -3.80 -1.31
C VAL A 390 5.15 -4.92 -1.10
N ILE A 391 6.44 -4.67 -1.35
CA ILE A 391 7.51 -5.67 -1.19
C ILE A 391 7.62 -6.13 0.28
N PRO A 392 7.86 -5.24 1.27
CA PRO A 392 7.89 -5.65 2.68
C PRO A 392 6.52 -6.16 3.16
N ASN A 393 5.41 -5.58 2.68
CA ASN A 393 4.07 -6.09 3.02
C ASN A 393 3.82 -7.52 2.50
N ALA A 394 4.39 -7.88 1.35
CA ALA A 394 4.32 -9.23 0.81
C ALA A 394 5.08 -10.23 1.68
N VAL A 395 6.29 -9.87 2.13
CA VAL A 395 7.06 -10.69 3.08
C VAL A 395 6.29 -10.89 4.40
N ILE A 396 5.71 -9.81 4.95
CA ILE A 396 4.89 -9.88 6.17
C ILE A 396 3.68 -10.79 5.97
N TRP A 397 3.03 -10.74 4.80
CA TRP A 397 1.90 -11.60 4.50
C TRP A 397 2.28 -13.09 4.39
N THR A 398 3.37 -13.38 3.67
CA THR A 398 3.79 -14.76 3.38
C THR A 398 4.35 -15.47 4.60
N TRP A 399 5.12 -14.76 5.43
CA TRP A 399 5.85 -15.39 6.54
C TRP A 399 5.08 -15.41 7.86
N ASN A 400 4.07 -14.55 7.99
CA ASN A 400 3.30 -14.47 9.22
C ASN A 400 2.10 -15.41 9.15
N GLU A 401 2.00 -16.33 10.10
CA GLU A 401 0.79 -17.13 10.32
C GLU A 401 -0.29 -16.37 11.09
N SER A 402 0.08 -15.32 11.83
CA SER A 402 -0.87 -14.53 12.61
C SER A 402 -1.82 -13.72 11.72
N ALA A 403 -3.11 -13.76 12.06
CA ALA A 403 -4.14 -13.01 11.35
C ALA A 403 -3.92 -11.49 11.41
N TYR A 404 -3.33 -10.99 12.50
CA TYR A 404 -3.06 -9.57 12.70
C TYR A 404 -2.07 -9.02 11.67
N GLY A 405 -0.92 -9.67 11.49
CA GLY A 405 0.10 -9.24 10.52
C GLY A 405 -0.43 -9.30 9.08
N ARG A 406 -1.19 -10.35 8.74
CA ARG A 406 -1.86 -10.46 7.43
C ARG A 406 -2.87 -9.35 7.21
N MET A 407 -3.73 -9.09 8.18
CA MET A 407 -4.71 -8.00 8.09
C MET A 407 -4.02 -6.64 7.93
N GLN A 408 -2.91 -6.42 8.63
CA GLN A 408 -2.11 -5.21 8.49
C GLN A 408 -1.53 -5.03 7.08
N ALA A 409 -0.88 -6.07 6.53
CA ALA A 409 -0.37 -6.05 5.17
C ALA A 409 -1.48 -5.75 4.14
N MET A 410 -2.64 -6.42 4.27
CA MET A 410 -3.79 -6.16 3.40
C MET A 410 -4.29 -4.72 3.52
N MET A 411 -4.42 -4.18 4.73
CA MET A 411 -4.90 -2.80 4.92
C MET A 411 -3.97 -1.75 4.33
N SER A 412 -2.66 -1.99 4.30
CA SER A 412 -1.71 -1.10 3.60
C SER A 412 -1.92 -1.15 2.08
N THR A 413 -2.16 -2.34 1.51
CA THR A 413 -2.44 -2.50 0.08
C THR A 413 -3.79 -1.94 -0.39
N ILE A 414 -4.77 -1.79 0.50
CA ILE A 414 -6.09 -1.23 0.14
C ILE A 414 -5.98 0.27 -0.21
N ARG A 415 -4.96 0.99 0.28
CA ARG A 415 -4.76 2.44 0.08
C ARG A 415 -4.77 2.88 -1.39
N PHE A 416 -4.38 2.00 -2.31
CA PHE A 416 -4.35 2.27 -3.75
C PHE A 416 -5.74 2.44 -4.40
N TRP A 417 -6.84 2.26 -3.65
CA TRP A 417 -8.18 2.63 -4.11
C TRP A 417 -8.30 4.11 -4.52
N LEU A 418 -7.46 4.99 -3.96
CA LEU A 418 -7.38 6.38 -4.38
C LEU A 418 -6.91 6.52 -5.83
N LEU A 419 -6.02 5.65 -6.33
CA LEU A 419 -5.63 5.64 -7.75
C LEU A 419 -6.81 5.24 -8.64
N VAL A 420 -7.65 4.30 -8.20
CA VAL A 420 -8.88 3.92 -8.91
C VAL A 420 -9.84 5.12 -8.98
N LEU A 421 -10.03 5.81 -7.85
CA LEU A 421 -10.86 7.01 -7.77
C LEU A 421 -10.38 8.12 -8.71
N LEU A 422 -9.09 8.44 -8.67
CA LEU A 422 -8.50 9.48 -9.50
C LEU A 422 -8.56 9.12 -10.98
N SER A 423 -8.19 7.89 -11.34
CA SER A 423 -8.23 7.41 -12.73
C SER A 423 -9.65 7.44 -13.29
N PHE A 424 -10.64 7.00 -12.50
CA PHE A 424 -12.04 7.04 -12.90
C PHE A 424 -12.54 8.47 -13.11
N ASN A 425 -12.22 9.40 -12.20
CA ASN A 425 -12.60 10.81 -12.35
C ASN A 425 -11.98 11.44 -13.60
N GLN A 426 -10.70 11.19 -13.88
CA GLN A 426 -10.02 11.69 -15.09
C GLN A 426 -10.64 11.12 -16.37
N LEU A 427 -10.94 9.81 -16.40
CA LEU A 427 -11.64 9.18 -17.52
C LEU A 427 -13.03 9.79 -17.73
N TRP A 428 -13.75 10.08 -16.64
CA TRP A 428 -15.05 10.72 -16.71
C TRP A 428 -14.97 12.16 -17.21
N ASP A 429 -13.97 12.93 -16.79
CA ASP A 429 -13.77 14.31 -17.24
C ASP A 429 -13.50 14.37 -18.76
N VAL A 430 -12.80 13.38 -19.32
CA VAL A 430 -12.64 13.23 -20.78
C VAL A 430 -13.99 12.97 -21.46
N VAL A 431 -14.85 12.12 -20.89
CA VAL A 431 -16.21 11.88 -21.42
C VAL A 431 -17.06 13.15 -21.40
N VAL A 432 -16.99 13.93 -20.32
CA VAL A 432 -17.68 15.21 -20.19
C VAL A 432 -17.18 16.22 -21.23
N TYR A 433 -15.86 16.27 -21.46
CA TYR A 433 -15.26 17.14 -22.47
C TYR A 433 -15.74 16.82 -23.89
N ILE A 434 -15.89 15.53 -24.23
CA ILE A 434 -16.37 15.10 -25.54
C ILE A 434 -17.86 15.42 -25.72
N ASN A 435 -18.70 15.14 -24.72
CA ASN A 435 -20.13 15.40 -24.82
C ASN A 435 -20.80 15.65 -23.45
N GLU A 436 -20.82 16.91 -23.06
CA GLU A 436 -21.40 17.39 -21.82
C GLU A 436 -22.88 16.98 -21.66
N ARG A 437 -23.67 17.04 -22.74
CA ARG A 437 -25.11 16.71 -22.72
C ARG A 437 -25.36 15.23 -22.44
N LEU A 438 -24.58 14.34 -23.06
CA LEU A 438 -24.71 12.90 -22.81
C LEU A 438 -24.21 12.54 -21.42
N ALA A 439 -23.09 13.12 -20.99
CA ALA A 439 -22.53 12.92 -19.66
C ALA A 439 -23.53 13.34 -18.58
N TYR A 440 -24.17 14.51 -18.70
CA TYR A 440 -25.22 14.95 -17.77
C TYR A 440 -26.42 13.98 -17.74
N ARG A 441 -26.91 13.51 -18.90
CA ARG A 441 -28.02 12.53 -18.93
C ARG A 441 -27.67 11.24 -18.21
N PHE A 442 -26.41 10.80 -18.31
CA PHE A 442 -25.92 9.63 -17.61
C PHE A 442 -25.81 9.90 -16.11
N ALA A 443 -25.07 10.94 -15.72
CA ALA A 443 -24.89 11.36 -14.33
C ALA A 443 -26.22 11.63 -13.60
N ARG A 444 -27.25 12.13 -14.29
CA ARG A 444 -28.58 12.32 -13.70
C ARG A 444 -29.28 11.01 -13.34
N ARG A 445 -28.95 9.91 -14.02
CA ARG A 445 -29.61 8.59 -13.85
C ARG A 445 -28.79 7.60 -13.05
N THR A 446 -27.49 7.83 -12.88
CA THR A 446 -26.59 6.97 -12.13
C THR A 446 -25.65 7.77 -11.25
N TYR A 447 -25.13 7.09 -10.24
CA TYR A 447 -24.05 7.57 -9.41
C TYR A 447 -23.31 6.37 -8.85
N ILE A 448 -22.07 6.60 -8.41
CA ILE A 448 -21.30 5.66 -7.61
C ILE A 448 -20.77 6.39 -6.38
N THR A 449 -20.80 5.74 -5.22
CA THR A 449 -20.24 6.33 -4.00
C THR A 449 -18.74 6.01 -3.90
N SER A 450 -17.99 6.83 -3.17
CA SER A 450 -16.58 6.55 -2.87
C SER A 450 -16.39 5.24 -2.10
N LEU A 451 -17.35 4.90 -1.21
CA LEU A 451 -17.36 3.64 -0.46
C LEU A 451 -17.60 2.43 -1.37
N GLU A 452 -18.48 2.55 -2.38
CA GLU A 452 -18.66 1.52 -3.40
C GLU A 452 -17.38 1.30 -4.21
N MET A 453 -16.67 2.38 -4.56
CA MET A 453 -15.37 2.29 -5.25
C MET A 453 -14.30 1.63 -4.38
N LEU A 454 -14.24 1.96 -3.09
CA LEU A 454 -13.39 1.28 -2.13
C LEU A 454 -13.73 -0.21 -2.06
N ALA A 455 -15.01 -0.58 -1.92
CA ALA A 455 -15.45 -1.98 -1.86
C ALA A 455 -15.10 -2.77 -3.13
N VAL A 456 -15.28 -2.16 -4.31
CA VAL A 456 -14.86 -2.76 -5.59
C VAL A 456 -13.34 -2.95 -5.65
N THR A 457 -12.57 -1.97 -5.15
CA THR A 457 -11.11 -2.09 -5.09
C THR A 457 -10.68 -3.20 -4.15
N VAL A 458 -11.26 -3.28 -2.94
CA VAL A 458 -10.98 -4.36 -1.98
C VAL A 458 -11.27 -5.72 -2.60
N LEU A 459 -12.39 -5.86 -3.31
CA LEU A 459 -12.72 -7.08 -4.04
C LEU A 459 -11.69 -7.40 -5.12
N ALA A 460 -11.29 -6.42 -5.94
CA ALA A 460 -10.28 -6.61 -6.97
C ALA A 460 -8.92 -7.03 -6.39
N THR A 461 -8.46 -6.37 -5.32
CA THR A 461 -7.23 -6.73 -4.60
C THR A 461 -7.33 -8.14 -4.00
N TYR A 462 -8.47 -8.52 -3.43
CA TYR A 462 -8.69 -9.85 -2.89
C TYR A 462 -8.60 -10.95 -3.96
N LEU A 463 -9.14 -10.70 -5.16
CA LEU A 463 -9.06 -11.62 -6.29
C LEU A 463 -7.61 -11.79 -6.80
N PHE A 464 -6.77 -10.77 -6.67
CA PHE A 464 -5.36 -10.79 -7.06
C PHE A 464 -4.38 -11.06 -5.91
N ARG A 465 -4.87 -11.43 -4.72
CA ARG A 465 -4.03 -11.55 -3.51
C ARG A 465 -2.83 -12.49 -3.68
N ASP A 466 -3.02 -13.61 -4.38
CA ASP A 466 -1.99 -14.64 -4.50
C ASP A 466 -0.84 -14.12 -5.39
N GLN A 467 -1.18 -13.35 -6.44
CA GLN A 467 -0.18 -12.68 -7.29
C GLN A 467 0.47 -11.48 -6.58
N LEU A 468 -0.31 -10.74 -5.78
CA LEU A 468 0.16 -9.56 -5.04
C LEU A 468 1.22 -9.93 -4.00
N PHE A 469 0.97 -11.00 -3.25
CA PHE A 469 1.88 -11.42 -2.18
C PHE A 469 2.97 -12.38 -2.67
N ALA A 470 2.93 -12.83 -3.92
CA ALA A 470 4.03 -13.53 -4.58
C ALA A 470 5.09 -12.58 -5.18
N ILE A 471 4.87 -11.25 -5.19
CA ILE A 471 5.79 -10.28 -5.80
C ILE A 471 7.20 -10.39 -5.22
N SER A 472 7.32 -10.50 -3.90
CA SER A 472 8.61 -10.58 -3.21
C SER A 472 9.37 -11.84 -3.65
N GLU A 473 8.75 -13.01 -3.58
CA GLU A 473 9.39 -14.28 -3.96
C GLU A 473 9.80 -14.31 -5.45
N VAL A 474 8.93 -13.81 -6.35
CA VAL A 474 9.27 -13.74 -7.79
C VAL A 474 10.42 -12.75 -8.03
N LYS A 475 10.41 -11.59 -7.37
CA LYS A 475 11.49 -10.60 -7.46
C LYS A 475 12.81 -11.19 -6.97
N TYR A 476 12.82 -11.77 -5.77
CA TYR A 476 14.02 -12.34 -5.17
C TYR A 476 14.58 -13.51 -5.97
N ALA A 477 13.73 -14.32 -6.60
CA ALA A 477 14.15 -15.38 -7.50
C ALA A 477 14.81 -14.84 -8.77
N LEU A 478 14.26 -13.80 -9.39
CA LEU A 478 14.84 -13.18 -10.60
C LEU A 478 16.17 -12.48 -10.32
N GLU A 479 16.26 -11.80 -9.17
CA GLU A 479 17.48 -11.12 -8.74
C GLU A 479 18.52 -12.08 -8.15
N HIS A 480 18.20 -13.35 -7.94
CA HIS A 480 19.04 -14.34 -7.25
C HIS A 480 19.44 -13.89 -5.84
N GLN A 481 18.52 -13.19 -5.14
CA GLN A 481 18.65 -12.91 -3.69
C GLN A 481 18.13 -14.07 -2.85
N ARG A 482 17.23 -14.89 -3.40
CA ARG A 482 16.77 -16.15 -2.80
C ARG A 482 16.81 -17.23 -3.86
N HIS A 483 17.27 -18.41 -3.47
CA HIS A 483 17.39 -19.55 -4.35
C HIS A 483 16.52 -20.70 -3.84
N LEU A 484 15.73 -21.28 -4.76
CA LEU A 484 14.95 -22.49 -4.53
C LEU A 484 15.51 -23.59 -5.43
N ASP A 485 16.14 -24.59 -4.83
CA ASP A 485 16.72 -25.70 -5.57
C ASP A 485 15.80 -26.93 -5.50
N SER A 486 15.21 -27.27 -6.65
CA SER A 486 14.40 -28.49 -6.84
C SER A 486 15.22 -29.70 -7.29
N HIS A 487 16.52 -29.52 -7.53
CA HIS A 487 17.40 -30.54 -8.09
C HIS A 487 18.37 -31.12 -7.05
N ALA A 488 18.55 -30.48 -5.90
CA ALA A 488 19.43 -30.99 -4.83
C ALA A 488 18.96 -32.36 -4.31
N PHE A 489 17.67 -32.48 -3.99
CA PHE A 489 17.08 -33.67 -3.37
C PHE A 489 15.79 -34.06 -4.09
N ALA A 490 15.54 -35.36 -4.21
CA ALA A 490 14.33 -35.85 -4.87
C ALA A 490 13.07 -35.40 -4.11
N ASP A 491 12.07 -34.89 -4.85
CA ASP A 491 10.77 -34.43 -4.33
C ASP A 491 10.80 -33.28 -3.30
N HIS A 492 11.94 -32.60 -3.14
CA HIS A 492 12.11 -31.51 -2.19
C HIS A 492 12.61 -30.22 -2.84
N LEU A 493 12.18 -29.08 -2.30
CA LEU A 493 12.61 -27.74 -2.66
C LEU A 493 13.48 -27.18 -1.53
N ALA A 494 14.79 -27.11 -1.77
CA ALA A 494 15.76 -26.59 -0.81
C ALA A 494 15.86 -25.07 -0.91
N PHE A 495 15.62 -24.38 0.20
CA PHE A 495 15.75 -22.92 0.26
C PHE A 495 17.19 -22.49 0.58
N GLY A 496 17.67 -21.40 -0.04
CA GLY A 496 18.89 -20.72 0.37
C GLY A 496 18.81 -19.21 0.18
N ASN A 497 19.27 -18.45 1.16
CA ASN A 497 19.47 -17.02 1.03
C ASN A 497 20.76 -16.75 0.24
N ALA A 498 20.64 -15.99 -0.85
CA ALA A 498 21.67 -15.90 -1.88
C ALA A 498 22.22 -14.47 -2.00
N TYR A 499 23.46 -14.37 -2.47
CA TYR A 499 24.12 -13.10 -2.75
C TYR A 499 24.46 -13.00 -4.23
N ASN A 500 23.93 -11.97 -4.89
CA ASN A 500 24.23 -11.69 -6.28
C ASN A 500 24.95 -10.35 -6.42
N GLU A 501 26.25 -10.41 -6.65
CA GLU A 501 27.11 -9.24 -6.86
C GLU A 501 26.67 -8.39 -8.07
N ALA A 502 26.09 -9.01 -9.10
CA ALA A 502 25.70 -8.32 -10.33
C ALA A 502 24.65 -7.22 -10.11
N ILE A 503 23.88 -7.29 -9.02
CA ILE A 503 22.87 -6.27 -8.68
C ILE A 503 23.53 -4.91 -8.41
N GLU A 504 24.72 -4.91 -7.81
CA GLU A 504 25.41 -3.70 -7.37
C GLU A 504 25.94 -2.86 -8.54
N HIS A 505 26.20 -3.51 -9.68
CA HIS A 505 26.67 -2.85 -10.89
C HIS A 505 25.54 -2.29 -11.76
N LEU A 506 24.27 -2.50 -11.38
CA LEU A 506 23.13 -2.00 -12.15
C LEU A 506 22.92 -0.51 -11.90
N LEU A 507 23.13 0.29 -12.94
CA LEU A 507 22.88 1.75 -12.91
C LEU A 507 21.39 2.10 -12.84
N SER A 508 20.50 1.18 -13.19
CA SER A 508 19.05 1.37 -13.20
C SER A 508 18.35 0.03 -13.01
N THR A 509 17.19 0.03 -12.35
CA THR A 509 16.42 -1.21 -12.18
C THR A 509 15.95 -1.74 -13.53
N PRO A 510 16.27 -3.01 -13.87
CA PRO A 510 15.81 -3.65 -15.10
C PRO A 510 14.29 -3.59 -15.28
N THR A 511 13.83 -3.39 -16.51
CA THR A 511 12.41 -3.24 -16.85
C THR A 511 11.57 -4.46 -16.47
N HIS A 512 12.14 -5.66 -16.51
CA HIS A 512 11.44 -6.89 -16.11
C HIS A 512 11.18 -6.94 -14.60
N ILE A 513 12.09 -6.43 -13.77
CA ILE A 513 11.92 -6.35 -12.32
C ILE A 513 10.85 -5.30 -11.98
N LEU A 514 10.91 -4.13 -12.63
CA LEU A 514 9.87 -3.11 -12.52
C LEU A 514 8.51 -3.65 -12.96
N ALA A 515 8.46 -4.47 -14.02
CA ALA A 515 7.23 -5.11 -14.45
C ALA A 515 6.68 -6.09 -13.41
N VAL A 516 7.53 -6.86 -12.72
CA VAL A 516 7.08 -7.74 -11.63
C VAL A 516 6.45 -6.94 -10.50
N VAL A 517 7.05 -5.81 -10.12
CA VAL A 517 6.54 -4.95 -9.05
C VAL A 517 5.24 -4.23 -9.47
N TYR A 518 5.18 -3.62 -10.66
CA TYR A 518 4.06 -2.73 -11.05
C TYR A 518 2.94 -3.41 -11.87
N ARG A 519 3.16 -4.59 -12.47
CA ARG A 519 2.11 -5.28 -13.24
C ARG A 519 0.88 -5.64 -12.39
N PRO A 520 1.00 -6.09 -11.14
CA PRO A 520 -0.15 -6.33 -10.27
C PRO A 520 -0.95 -5.05 -10.00
N LEU A 521 -0.28 -3.91 -9.78
CA LEU A 521 -0.95 -2.61 -9.63
C LEU A 521 -1.82 -2.27 -10.84
N VAL A 522 -1.24 -2.37 -12.04
CA VAL A 522 -1.97 -2.08 -13.29
C VAL A 522 -3.13 -3.05 -13.49
N SER A 523 -2.93 -4.34 -13.19
CA SER A 523 -3.98 -5.36 -13.31
C SER A 523 -5.14 -5.10 -12.36
N ILE A 524 -4.85 -4.76 -11.10
CA ILE A 524 -5.86 -4.39 -10.10
C ILE A 524 -6.59 -3.11 -10.52
N LEU A 525 -5.87 -2.09 -10.98
CA LEU A 525 -6.45 -0.83 -11.44
C LEU A 525 -7.42 -1.06 -12.62
N LEU A 526 -7.01 -1.82 -13.63
CA LEU A 526 -7.83 -2.12 -14.79
C LEU A 526 -9.07 -2.95 -14.42
N LEU A 527 -8.91 -3.97 -13.57
CA LEU A 527 -10.04 -4.78 -13.10
C LEU A 527 -11.02 -3.93 -12.28
N ALA A 528 -10.52 -3.11 -11.35
CA ALA A 528 -11.35 -2.25 -10.52
C ALA A 528 -12.13 -1.24 -11.38
N LEU A 529 -11.49 -0.61 -12.37
CA LEU A 529 -12.17 0.28 -13.32
C LEU A 529 -13.23 -0.45 -14.15
N ALA A 530 -12.95 -1.67 -14.61
CA ALA A 530 -13.92 -2.49 -15.35
C ALA A 530 -15.13 -2.87 -14.49
N LEU A 531 -14.90 -3.25 -13.23
CA LEU A 531 -15.97 -3.57 -12.28
C LEU A 531 -16.81 -2.34 -11.92
N VAL A 532 -16.18 -1.19 -11.69
CA VAL A 532 -16.85 0.11 -11.49
C VAL A 532 -17.75 0.45 -12.68
N LEU A 533 -17.23 0.30 -13.90
CA LEU A 533 -18.00 0.54 -15.12
C LEU A 533 -19.18 -0.43 -15.24
N ALA A 534 -18.98 -1.72 -14.94
CA ALA A 534 -20.05 -2.72 -14.95
C ALA A 534 -21.16 -2.38 -13.94
N VAL A 535 -20.81 -1.97 -12.71
CA VAL A 535 -21.78 -1.51 -11.70
C VAL A 535 -22.58 -0.32 -12.21
N LEU A 536 -21.92 0.66 -12.83
CA LEU A 536 -22.58 1.83 -13.40
C LEU A 536 -23.53 1.46 -14.55
N ILE A 537 -23.14 0.56 -15.45
CA ILE A 537 -23.98 0.09 -16.56
C ILE A 537 -25.22 -0.63 -16.02
N VAL A 538 -25.04 -1.59 -15.10
CA VAL A 538 -26.16 -2.33 -14.49
C VAL A 538 -27.12 -1.38 -13.79
N ARG A 539 -26.59 -0.42 -13.02
CA ARG A 539 -27.38 0.59 -12.33
C ARG A 539 -28.11 1.51 -13.31
N PHE A 540 -27.46 1.91 -14.41
CA PHE A 540 -28.08 2.72 -15.47
C PHE A 540 -29.26 1.98 -16.12
N LEU A 541 -29.07 0.70 -16.45
CA LEU A 541 -30.13 -0.13 -17.05
C LEU A 541 -31.29 -0.33 -16.06
N TYR A 542 -30.99 -0.63 -14.80
CA TYR A 542 -31.99 -0.79 -13.74
C TYR A 542 -32.85 0.48 -13.56
N PHE A 543 -32.20 1.65 -13.39
CA PHE A 543 -32.94 2.90 -13.24
C PHE A 543 -33.67 3.30 -14.52
N SER A 544 -33.05 3.13 -15.69
CA SER A 544 -33.72 3.41 -16.97
C SER A 544 -34.99 2.57 -17.15
N PHE A 545 -34.95 1.28 -16.76
CA PHE A 545 -36.11 0.41 -16.80
C PHE A 545 -37.18 0.85 -15.79
N LYS A 546 -36.78 1.12 -14.53
CA LYS A 546 -37.69 1.59 -13.47
C LYS A 546 -38.38 2.91 -13.81
N PHE A 547 -37.64 3.87 -14.37
CA PHE A 547 -38.19 5.15 -14.83
C PHE A 547 -39.14 4.98 -16.02
N ARG A 548 -38.81 4.13 -17.00
CA ARG A 548 -39.73 3.79 -18.10
C ARG A 548 -41.01 3.16 -17.57
N HIS A 549 -40.92 2.27 -16.58
CA HIS A 549 -42.09 1.61 -16.02
C HIS A 549 -42.99 2.58 -15.23
N ARG A 550 -42.40 3.49 -14.43
CA ARG A 550 -43.14 4.55 -13.72
C ARG A 550 -43.83 5.52 -14.68
N ARG A 551 -43.16 5.94 -15.77
CA ARG A 551 -43.79 6.77 -16.81
C ARG A 551 -44.97 6.05 -17.47
N ARG A 552 -44.85 4.76 -17.77
CA ARG A 552 -45.98 3.96 -18.31
C ARG A 552 -47.15 3.88 -17.32
N LEU A 553 -46.90 3.73 -16.03
CA LEU A 553 -47.95 3.67 -15.00
C LEU A 553 -48.65 5.03 -14.80
N GLN A 554 -47.92 6.15 -14.80
CA GLN A 554 -48.51 7.49 -14.71
C GLN A 554 -49.36 7.87 -15.93
N VAL A 555 -48.96 7.44 -17.14
CA VAL A 555 -49.74 7.68 -18.37
C VAL A 555 -51.03 6.85 -18.41
N VAL A 556 -51.05 5.67 -17.78
CA VAL A 556 -52.26 4.81 -17.73
C VAL A 556 -53.25 5.25 -16.64
N GLN A 557 -52.80 5.98 -15.61
CA GLN A 557 -53.64 6.45 -14.50
C GLN A 557 -54.33 7.81 -14.72
N SER A 558 -54.22 8.41 -15.92
CA SER A 558 -54.98 9.63 -16.26
C SER A 558 -56.14 9.33 -17.22
N PRO A 559 -57.28 8.80 -16.74
CA PRO A 559 -58.53 8.92 -17.48
C PRO A 559 -59.12 10.31 -17.19
N ALA A 560 -59.17 11.13 -18.25
CA ALA A 560 -60.11 12.22 -18.48
C ALA A 560 -60.88 12.79 -17.25
N ARG A 561 -60.44 13.94 -16.72
CA ARG A 561 -61.38 14.93 -16.20
C ARG A 561 -60.84 16.36 -16.30
N SER A 562 -61.71 17.21 -16.84
CA SER A 562 -61.66 18.67 -16.98
C SER A 562 -60.55 19.28 -17.83
N ARG A 563 -60.94 19.60 -19.07
CA ARG A 563 -60.47 20.78 -19.82
C ARG A 563 -60.68 22.05 -18.99
N ASP A 564 -59.77 22.99 -19.20
CA ASP A 564 -59.69 24.38 -18.70
C ASP A 564 -58.95 24.58 -17.36
N ARG A 565 -57.86 25.37 -17.47
CA ARG A 565 -56.89 25.82 -16.45
C ARG A 565 -55.85 24.80 -16.01
N ASP A 566 -54.82 24.66 -16.84
CA ASP A 566 -53.46 25.14 -16.52
C ASP A 566 -52.44 24.38 -17.38
N THR A 567 -51.97 25.08 -18.40
CA THR A 567 -50.81 24.73 -19.23
C THR A 567 -49.49 24.65 -18.44
N ALA A 568 -49.51 24.82 -17.11
CA ALA A 568 -48.36 24.79 -16.22
C ALA A 568 -47.95 23.37 -15.75
N THR A 569 -48.81 22.36 -15.85
CA THR A 569 -48.51 21.00 -15.32
C THR A 569 -48.08 19.99 -16.39
N VAL A 570 -48.24 20.31 -17.68
CA VAL A 570 -47.86 19.39 -18.79
C VAL A 570 -46.39 19.55 -19.21
N VAL A 571 -45.70 20.62 -18.79
CA VAL A 571 -44.25 20.82 -19.07
C VAL A 571 -43.36 19.93 -18.19
N ALA A 572 -43.89 19.34 -17.11
CA ALA A 572 -43.13 18.49 -16.19
C ALA A 572 -42.75 17.09 -16.75
N ALA A 573 -43.16 16.75 -17.97
CA ALA A 573 -42.96 15.42 -18.57
C ALA A 573 -41.84 15.32 -19.62
N MET A 574 -41.27 16.45 -20.06
CA MET A 574 -40.07 16.46 -20.90
C MET A 574 -38.86 16.78 -20.03
N ASP A 575 -37.86 15.89 -20.02
CA ASP A 575 -36.57 16.20 -19.42
C ASP A 575 -36.07 17.52 -20.06
N PRO A 576 -35.93 18.62 -19.29
CA PRO A 576 -35.55 19.90 -19.88
C PRO A 576 -34.22 19.74 -20.64
N PRO A 577 -34.07 20.40 -21.80
CA PRO A 577 -32.81 20.39 -22.52
C PRO A 577 -31.70 20.87 -21.58
N TYR A 578 -30.59 20.15 -21.56
CA TYR A 578 -29.47 20.49 -20.69
C TYR A 578 -28.93 21.87 -21.07
N GLU A 579 -29.00 22.79 -20.11
CA GLU A 579 -28.45 24.13 -20.12
C GLU A 579 -27.67 24.33 -18.83
N ARG A 580 -26.49 24.96 -18.92
CA ARG A 580 -25.61 25.21 -17.76
C ARG A 580 -26.32 26.12 -16.77
N LEU A 581 -26.09 25.88 -15.48
CA LEU A 581 -26.61 26.75 -14.43
C LEU A 581 -25.76 28.03 -14.34
N PRO A 582 -26.30 29.15 -13.82
CA PRO A 582 -25.56 30.41 -13.69
C PRO A 582 -24.20 30.27 -12.99
N LEU A 583 -24.11 29.38 -11.99
CA LEU A 583 -22.85 29.08 -11.29
C LEU A 583 -21.87 28.27 -12.15
N GLU A 584 -22.36 27.36 -12.99
CA GLU A 584 -21.53 26.59 -13.95
C GLU A 584 -20.99 27.51 -15.05
N ASP A 585 -21.80 28.46 -15.52
CA ASP A 585 -21.39 29.48 -16.50
C ASP A 585 -20.39 30.48 -15.92
N LEU A 586 -20.56 30.88 -14.65
CA LEU A 586 -19.63 31.77 -13.96
C LEU A 586 -18.23 31.13 -13.80
N LEU A 587 -18.19 29.84 -13.51
CA LEU A 587 -16.95 29.09 -13.29
C LEU A 587 -16.38 28.48 -14.59
N ASP A 588 -17.15 28.51 -15.69
CA ASP A 588 -16.89 27.75 -16.92
C ASP A 588 -16.58 26.27 -16.68
N VAL A 589 -17.26 25.66 -15.71
CA VAL A 589 -17.10 24.25 -15.34
C VAL A 589 -18.47 23.58 -15.28
N PRO A 590 -18.70 22.50 -16.04
CA PRO A 590 -19.98 21.78 -16.03
C PRO A 590 -20.07 20.84 -14.82
N ILE A 591 -20.26 21.42 -13.64
CA ILE A 591 -20.26 20.73 -12.33
C ILE A 591 -21.20 19.52 -12.33
N ARG A 592 -22.46 19.67 -12.76
CA ARG A 592 -23.45 18.58 -12.77
C ARG A 592 -23.07 17.42 -13.70
N ALA A 593 -22.42 17.73 -14.83
CA ALA A 593 -21.97 16.68 -15.75
C ALA A 593 -20.75 15.93 -15.19
N ARG A 594 -19.89 16.60 -14.41
CA ARG A 594 -18.70 16.02 -13.78
C ARG A 594 -19.00 15.22 -12.51
N SER A 595 -20.08 15.52 -11.79
CA SER A 595 -20.46 14.87 -10.51
C SER A 595 -21.08 13.47 -10.67
N ILE A 596 -20.30 12.50 -11.16
CA ILE A 596 -20.70 11.08 -11.21
C ILE A 596 -20.43 10.34 -9.89
N VAL A 597 -19.31 10.65 -9.22
CA VAL A 597 -18.97 10.12 -7.90
C VAL A 597 -19.63 11.01 -6.86
N ARG A 598 -20.61 10.48 -6.11
CA ARG A 598 -21.39 11.27 -5.14
C ARG A 598 -22.16 10.40 -4.16
N GLY A 599 -22.58 10.97 -3.04
CA GLY A 599 -23.35 10.28 -2.00
C GLY A 599 -24.86 10.15 -2.27
N ARG A 600 -25.44 10.97 -3.17
CA ARG A 600 -26.88 11.02 -3.45
C ARG A 600 -27.18 11.09 -4.94
N ILE A 601 -28.35 10.59 -5.35
CA ILE A 601 -28.81 10.58 -6.76
C ILE A 601 -29.29 11.95 -7.26
N GLU A 602 -29.66 12.86 -6.35
CA GLU A 602 -30.21 14.16 -6.70
C GLU A 602 -29.07 15.14 -7.03
N LEU A 603 -29.08 15.67 -8.26
CA LEU A 603 -28.10 16.68 -8.70
C LEU A 603 -28.57 18.10 -8.35
N GLU A 604 -29.87 18.33 -8.35
CA GLU A 604 -30.45 19.67 -8.33
C GLU A 604 -31.42 19.78 -7.15
N ARG A 605 -31.64 21.01 -6.68
CA ARG A 605 -32.72 21.38 -5.75
C ARG A 605 -33.57 22.43 -6.44
N MET A 606 -34.90 22.30 -6.36
CA MET A 606 -35.80 23.37 -6.76
C MET A 606 -36.17 24.19 -5.53
N VAL A 607 -35.87 25.49 -5.56
CA VAL A 607 -36.27 26.47 -4.54
C VAL A 607 -36.98 27.59 -5.28
N ASP A 608 -38.22 27.90 -4.88
CA ASP A 608 -39.05 28.97 -5.48
C ASP A 608 -39.19 28.91 -7.01
N GLY A 609 -39.18 27.71 -7.59
CA GLY A 609 -39.33 27.49 -9.02
C GLY A 609 -38.05 27.68 -9.84
N GLU A 610 -36.91 27.97 -9.19
CA GLU A 610 -35.58 28.02 -9.81
C GLU A 610 -34.75 26.78 -9.41
N LEU A 611 -33.86 26.37 -10.32
CA LEU A 611 -33.01 25.18 -10.17
C LEU A 611 -31.64 25.59 -9.62
N TYR A 612 -31.26 24.99 -8.49
CA TYR A 612 -30.00 25.25 -7.80
C TYR A 612 -29.13 24.00 -7.70
N LEU A 613 -27.82 24.20 -7.70
CA LEU A 613 -26.83 23.18 -7.37
C LEU A 613 -26.85 22.88 -5.88
N ARG A 614 -26.64 21.61 -5.53
CA ARG A 614 -26.51 21.26 -4.11
C ARG A 614 -25.13 21.62 -3.57
N PRO A 615 -25.04 22.01 -2.29
CA PRO A 615 -23.78 22.39 -1.69
C PRO A 615 -22.60 21.42 -1.82
N PRO A 616 -22.76 20.10 -1.67
CA PRO A 616 -21.64 19.17 -1.81
C PRO A 616 -20.97 19.23 -3.19
N GLN A 617 -21.70 19.61 -4.24
CA GLN A 617 -21.20 19.57 -5.62
C GLN A 617 -20.27 20.74 -5.94
N TYR A 618 -20.61 21.95 -5.49
CA TYR A 618 -19.73 23.10 -5.69
C TYR A 618 -18.55 23.09 -4.71
N LEU A 619 -18.70 22.47 -3.53
CA LEU A 619 -17.60 22.26 -2.56
C LEU A 619 -16.55 21.25 -3.04
N GLU A 620 -16.98 20.20 -3.75
CA GLU A 620 -16.07 19.26 -4.42
C GLU A 620 -15.23 19.97 -5.49
N HIS A 621 -15.77 21.03 -6.11
CA HIS A 621 -15.08 21.86 -7.10
C HIS A 621 -14.34 23.06 -6.48
N GLY A 622 -14.25 23.13 -5.15
CA GLY A 622 -13.43 24.11 -4.45
C GLY A 622 -14.07 25.48 -4.22
N VAL A 623 -15.40 25.60 -4.38
CA VAL A 623 -16.14 26.83 -4.16
C VAL A 623 -16.87 26.77 -2.82
N MET A 624 -16.76 27.82 -2.01
CA MET A 624 -17.51 27.98 -0.77
C MET A 624 -18.34 29.26 -0.85
N VAL A 625 -19.57 29.21 -0.36
CA VAL A 625 -20.48 30.35 -0.31
C VAL A 625 -20.65 30.73 1.17
N GLU A 626 -20.10 31.89 1.56
CA GLU A 626 -20.24 32.43 2.91
C GLU A 626 -21.48 33.34 2.96
N SER A 627 -22.43 32.99 3.84
CA SER A 627 -23.62 33.79 4.20
C SER A 627 -24.45 34.32 3.02
N GLY A 628 -24.45 33.61 1.89
CA GLY A 628 -25.19 34.04 0.69
C GLY A 628 -24.74 35.40 0.16
N LYS A 629 -23.49 35.83 0.37
CA LYS A 629 -22.98 37.14 -0.11
C LYS A 629 -21.60 37.06 -0.76
N PHE A 630 -20.73 36.18 -0.26
CA PHE A 630 -19.35 36.08 -0.73
C PHE A 630 -19.03 34.66 -1.22
N MET A 631 -18.38 34.56 -2.38
CA MET A 631 -17.79 33.29 -2.85
C MET A 631 -16.28 33.28 -2.55
N ARG A 632 -15.81 32.21 -1.91
CA ARG A 632 -14.40 32.00 -1.57
C ARG A 632 -13.91 30.67 -2.11
N ILE A 633 -12.64 30.61 -2.48
CA ILE A 633 -11.95 29.36 -2.83
C ILE A 633 -11.63 28.58 -1.55
N ARG A 634 -11.89 27.27 -1.57
CA ARG A 634 -11.53 26.33 -0.50
C ARG A 634 -10.02 26.11 -0.43
N ARG A 635 -9.47 25.98 0.77
CA ARG A 635 -8.03 25.68 0.96
C ARG A 635 -7.66 24.38 0.25
N GLY A 636 -6.56 24.43 -0.51
CA GLY A 636 -6.08 23.32 -1.33
C GLY A 636 -6.53 23.37 -2.80
N PHE A 637 -7.43 24.29 -3.17
CA PHE A 637 -7.77 24.60 -4.56
C PHE A 637 -7.07 25.88 -5.02
N TYR A 638 -6.65 25.90 -6.28
CA TYR A 638 -5.99 27.06 -6.90
C TYR A 638 -6.69 27.37 -8.23
N ASN A 639 -6.76 28.66 -8.58
CA ASN A 639 -7.30 29.14 -9.87
C ASN A 639 -8.76 28.78 -10.17
N VAL A 640 -9.60 28.54 -9.15
CA VAL A 640 -11.05 28.31 -9.33
C VAL A 640 -11.82 29.64 -9.46
N LEU A 641 -11.37 30.69 -8.76
CA LEU A 641 -11.92 32.05 -8.84
C LEU A 641 -10.76 33.05 -9.04
N GLN A 642 -10.90 34.04 -9.92
CA GLN A 642 -9.81 35.00 -10.19
C GLN A 642 -9.65 36.09 -9.13
N THR A 643 -10.62 36.27 -8.23
CA THR A 643 -10.60 37.22 -7.09
C THR A 643 -11.74 36.85 -6.12
N LYS A 644 -11.72 37.32 -4.85
CA LYS A 644 -12.93 37.29 -4.01
C LYS A 644 -14.03 38.05 -4.75
N LEU A 645 -15.02 37.33 -5.28
CA LEU A 645 -16.15 37.94 -5.97
C LEU A 645 -17.18 38.34 -4.91
N ASP A 646 -17.45 39.64 -4.86
CA ASP A 646 -18.62 40.18 -4.19
C ASP A 646 -19.80 40.01 -5.14
N VAL A 647 -20.68 39.05 -4.83
CA VAL A 647 -21.70 38.55 -5.76
C VAL A 647 -22.69 39.67 -6.14
N GLU A 648 -22.92 40.64 -5.26
CA GLU A 648 -23.78 41.80 -5.49
C GLU A 648 -23.10 42.87 -6.38
N GLU A 649 -21.79 43.09 -6.22
CA GLU A 649 -21.07 44.18 -6.90
C GLU A 649 -20.74 43.84 -8.36
N ASP A 650 -20.46 42.56 -8.66
CA ASP A 650 -20.21 42.11 -10.03
C ASP A 650 -21.49 41.83 -10.82
N ALA A 651 -22.58 41.46 -10.14
CA ALA A 651 -23.92 41.52 -10.72
C ALA A 651 -24.25 42.95 -11.21
N ALA A 652 -23.89 43.96 -10.41
CA ALA A 652 -24.06 45.36 -10.77
C ALA A 652 -23.13 45.82 -11.91
N LYS A 653 -21.85 45.39 -11.95
CA LYS A 653 -20.92 45.74 -13.05
C LYS A 653 -21.27 45.10 -14.39
N SER A 654 -21.82 43.87 -14.39
CA SER A 654 -22.33 43.23 -15.62
C SER A 654 -23.51 44.01 -16.22
N SER A 655 -24.34 44.64 -15.37
CA SER A 655 -25.46 45.50 -15.78
C SER A 655 -24.99 46.79 -16.45
N HIS A 656 -23.83 47.32 -16.07
CA HIS A 656 -23.28 48.55 -16.64
C HIS A 656 -22.62 48.31 -18.01
N ARG A 657 -21.97 47.16 -18.22
CA ARG A 657 -21.39 46.78 -19.53
C ARG A 657 -22.46 46.53 -20.61
N GLN A 658 -23.63 46.00 -20.25
CA GLN A 658 -24.76 45.86 -21.18
C GLN A 658 -25.47 47.19 -21.51
N GLY A 659 -25.24 48.25 -20.73
CA GLY A 659 -25.78 49.59 -21.02
C GLY A 659 -25.06 50.34 -22.15
N SER A 660 -23.82 49.98 -22.47
CA SER A 660 -22.99 50.73 -23.44
C SER A 660 -22.98 50.15 -24.87
N VAL A 661 -23.58 48.99 -25.11
CA VAL A 661 -23.63 48.35 -26.44
C VAL A 661 -25.08 48.23 -26.90
N ARG A 662 -25.76 49.37 -27.05
CA ARG A 662 -27.11 49.44 -27.62
C ARG A 662 -27.11 50.35 -28.85
N ASN A 663 -26.37 49.98 -29.88
CA ASN A 663 -26.55 50.47 -31.25
C ASN A 663 -25.86 49.59 -32.30
N ARG A 664 -26.47 48.43 -32.62
CA ARG A 664 -26.46 47.85 -33.97
C ARG A 664 -27.56 46.79 -34.11
N LYS A 665 -28.27 46.86 -35.23
CA LYS A 665 -29.61 46.31 -35.49
C LYS A 665 -29.64 44.79 -35.75
N HIS A 666 -30.79 44.21 -35.35
CA HIS A 666 -31.47 42.97 -35.79
C HIS A 666 -30.81 41.60 -35.59
N SER A 667 -31.25 40.87 -34.55
CA SER A 667 -32.30 39.82 -34.67
C SER A 667 -32.69 39.31 -33.27
N ALA A 668 -33.99 39.18 -33.05
CA ALA A 668 -34.61 38.93 -31.75
C ALA A 668 -34.74 37.44 -31.45
N VAL A 669 -34.34 37.01 -30.24
CA VAL A 669 -35.12 36.11 -29.35
C VAL A 669 -34.71 36.42 -27.88
N SER A 670 -35.72 36.79 -27.10
CA SER A 670 -35.81 37.03 -25.65
C SER A 670 -34.56 36.90 -24.74
N LEU A 671 -33.92 38.04 -24.45
CA LEU A 671 -33.14 38.27 -23.21
C LEU A 671 -33.94 39.23 -22.31
N HIS A 672 -34.91 38.71 -21.57
CA HIS A 672 -35.64 39.49 -20.56
C HIS A 672 -35.58 38.89 -19.15
N ARG A 673 -34.78 37.83 -18.94
CA ARG A 673 -34.76 37.03 -17.69
C ARG A 673 -33.47 37.11 -16.87
N SER A 674 -32.52 37.97 -17.26
CA SER A 674 -31.18 38.04 -16.64
C SER A 674 -31.08 39.00 -15.45
N LYS A 675 -32.06 39.90 -15.23
CA LYS A 675 -31.96 40.93 -14.17
C LYS A 675 -32.53 40.52 -12.81
N SER A 676 -33.39 39.51 -12.74
CA SER A 676 -33.93 38.99 -11.46
C SER A 676 -33.12 37.82 -10.91
N SER A 677 -32.34 37.12 -11.74
CA SER A 677 -31.69 35.87 -11.34
C SER A 677 -30.51 36.09 -10.38
N LEU A 678 -29.69 37.14 -10.54
CA LEU A 678 -28.53 37.37 -9.66
C LEU A 678 -28.89 37.85 -8.24
N SER A 679 -30.01 38.56 -8.06
CA SER A 679 -30.53 38.90 -6.73
C SER A 679 -31.24 37.72 -6.05
N THR A 680 -31.64 36.71 -6.82
CA THR A 680 -32.31 35.49 -6.32
C THR A 680 -31.31 34.35 -6.09
N ILE A 681 -30.12 34.39 -6.69
CA ILE A 681 -28.98 33.52 -6.32
C ILE A 681 -28.64 33.60 -4.81
N LEU A 682 -29.07 34.66 -4.12
CA LEU A 682 -28.76 34.97 -2.72
C LEU A 682 -30.01 35.14 -1.82
N ARG A 683 -31.22 34.79 -2.28
CA ARG A 683 -32.43 34.81 -1.44
C ARG A 683 -32.96 33.42 -1.15
#